data_AF-A0A0D2M8P9-F1
#
_entry.id   AF-A0A0D2M8P9-F1
#
_cell.length_a   1.000
_cell.length_b   1.000
_cell.length_c   1.000
_cell.angle_alpha   90.00
_cell.angle_beta   90.00
_cell.angle_gamma   90.00
#
_symmetry.space_group_name_H-M   'P 1'
#
loop_
_entity.id
_entity.type
_entity.pdbx_description
1 polymer ?
#
loop_
_entity_poly.entity_id
_entity_poly.type
_entity_poly.pdbx_seq_one_letter_code
_entity_poly.pdbx_strand_id
1 'polypeptide(L)'
;MAFTFQLLEQFNLLHVEAKISAYDYIGYIRRLSDNAFTHQVTDPYSQFRLVSRVWDLLTSTKRQGHYHDLNKLLVPLGRQPDSLVVSCPACPDPLINMDAKWRDTPQHLRHINQFQWTVDGNFHLNKYMKNTDPDDISLYDGKAYFPRNDEYKRYLDGIPINSKEKVICDHLKAMEKQNRKKFKNMDVTGVVQIQCSHVMVKSTVDLQLGERFANTDYAITLAIRQYQSGNLTDDVIDILLSYDISCGYCVNALERFSHNFEDLADTVKKFRWLIPLLHVQNHKNDSEMIWAESNQLGAQTRQMNAGHRHNTIINVMSDWNWKKVANMANALMNDIRKAKTLYTQKRDIMKGLTELYAEKVPLWNQADRQAQTKKPGKEIECVYRQRPQKLLSQSRVYELMLKEDEKKEHTSVWGTQLPSKGAVAAMLNNALKIGSLQRKIIQKLAQGKSGKRNTTDAEIKNDRQQVLTRIERLRMSQKILTPQIEPYLMEHIRERPEPELEKLYLPSDFDNIRNRAMLGLEEVGEAQRLMVEGAANDAIQRVQSIAKTLSNAVKDKKDNASGQTQQTRATATLTELKFWLDLTIEDYNALRHMLINLGMPTADTLYRELKESDTFRKPAGAKHALGDTYWNDGAVWTNTGVTGGARAPSGSQVIAESAIATQGTRAAKRKAKSPSPQRSKKSKTDSNTPKEDGWIWLFGLTPTNDVSSEDLQKWMDEEDRVQWFRAEAEMLRWREELEIRQADYLRCIRYFDTMSHIWMDAQANCTPSSSIDLGKRAYARKKSQMYKDMASYARDLLISEGYGYLLEDGKALHEHMDEFRSRPENIMAYMDVLTTSSAGPSQ
;
A
#
# COMPACT_ATOMS: atom_id res chain seq x y z
N MET A 1 52.71 -8.95 19.19
CA MET A 1 51.51 -8.13 19.50
C MET A 1 50.35 -9.08 19.71
N ALA A 2 49.53 -8.88 20.74
CA ALA A 2 48.38 -9.72 21.06
C ALA A 2 47.13 -8.85 21.19
N PHE A 3 45.96 -9.39 20.81
CA PHE A 3 44.66 -8.72 20.92
C PHE A 3 43.76 -9.53 21.83
N THR A 4 43.05 -8.87 22.74
CA THR A 4 42.10 -9.56 23.63
C THR A 4 40.81 -9.88 22.86
N PHE A 5 40.12 -10.96 23.25
CA PHE A 5 38.82 -11.29 22.67
C PHE A 5 37.78 -10.20 22.92
N GLN A 6 37.85 -9.53 24.07
CA GLN A 6 36.96 -8.40 24.39
C GLN A 6 37.11 -7.24 23.40
N LEU A 7 38.35 -6.92 22.98
CA LEU A 7 38.60 -5.89 21.98
C LEU A 7 38.04 -6.30 20.61
N LEU A 8 38.22 -7.56 20.21
CA LEU A 8 37.69 -8.07 18.94
C LEU A 8 36.16 -8.12 18.91
N GLU A 9 35.52 -8.51 20.03
CA GLU A 9 34.07 -8.48 20.19
C GLU A 9 33.53 -7.04 20.13
N GLN A 10 34.17 -6.11 20.84
CA GLN A 10 33.80 -4.69 20.79
C GLN A 10 33.91 -4.13 19.38
N PHE A 11 35.02 -4.40 18.67
CA PHE A 11 35.19 -3.98 17.29
C PHE A 11 34.12 -4.58 16.37
N ASN A 12 33.88 -5.90 16.44
CA ASN A 12 32.90 -6.56 15.59
C ASN A 12 31.51 -5.92 15.76
N LEU A 13 31.06 -5.69 16.99
CA LEU A 13 29.77 -5.03 17.26
C LEU A 13 29.73 -3.58 16.74
N LEU A 14 30.76 -2.78 17.00
CA LEU A 14 30.85 -1.40 16.47
C LEU A 14 30.90 -1.36 14.94
N HIS A 15 31.53 -2.37 14.32
CA HIS A 15 31.63 -2.48 12.88
C HIS A 15 30.29 -2.86 12.24
N VAL A 16 29.57 -3.85 12.78
CA VAL A 16 28.29 -4.26 12.20
C VAL A 16 27.16 -3.28 12.52
N GLU A 17 27.21 -2.60 13.67
CA GLU A 17 26.20 -1.60 14.08
C GLU A 17 26.50 -0.23 13.45
N ALA A 18 27.62 0.38 13.83
CA ALA A 18 27.96 1.76 13.48
C ALA A 18 28.86 1.88 12.23
N LYS A 19 29.16 0.75 11.56
CA LYS A 19 29.95 0.70 10.31
C LYS A 19 31.35 1.30 10.45
N ILE A 20 31.87 1.35 11.69
CA ILE A 20 33.20 1.88 12.01
C ILE A 20 34.26 1.04 11.28
N SER A 21 35.17 1.71 10.57
CA SER A 21 36.25 1.01 9.88
C SER A 21 37.32 0.53 10.87
N ALA A 22 38.06 -0.52 10.55
CA ALA A 22 39.21 -0.95 11.35
C ALA A 22 40.25 0.17 11.52
N TYR A 23 40.34 1.10 10.55
CA TYR A 23 41.26 2.24 10.59
C TYR A 23 40.84 3.23 11.67
N ASP A 24 39.57 3.62 11.66
CA ASP A 24 39.02 4.57 12.63
C ASP A 24 39.01 3.98 14.04
N TYR A 25 38.71 2.69 14.17
CA TYR A 25 38.72 2.01 15.47
C TYR A 25 40.13 1.95 16.07
N ILE A 26 41.16 1.59 15.29
CA ILE A 26 42.55 1.64 15.77
C ILE A 26 42.99 3.07 16.05
N GLY A 27 42.59 4.04 15.21
CA GLY A 27 42.80 5.46 15.49
C GLY A 27 42.20 5.89 16.84
N TYR A 28 40.98 5.45 17.15
CA TYR A 28 40.33 5.67 18.44
C TYR A 28 41.14 5.04 19.59
N ILE A 29 41.54 3.78 19.49
CA ILE A 29 42.34 3.11 20.53
C ILE A 29 43.68 3.82 20.76
N ARG A 30 44.36 4.28 19.69
CA ARG A 30 45.63 5.02 19.81
C ARG A 30 45.44 6.37 20.50
N ARG A 31 44.36 7.09 20.18
CA ARG A 31 44.02 8.37 20.82
C ARG A 31 43.60 8.22 22.28
N LEU A 32 43.01 7.08 22.65
CA LEU A 32 42.76 6.74 24.06
C LEU A 32 44.07 6.56 24.84
N SER A 33 45.11 6.01 24.20
CA SER A 33 46.43 5.87 24.84
C SER A 33 47.14 7.22 24.98
N ASP A 34 47.18 8.00 23.91
CA ASP A 34 47.67 9.39 23.94
C ASP A 34 47.00 10.21 22.81
N ASN A 35 46.20 11.21 23.19
CA ASN A 35 45.48 12.06 22.27
C ASN A 35 46.30 13.28 21.78
N ALA A 36 47.39 13.63 22.47
CA ALA A 36 48.26 14.75 22.10
C ALA A 36 49.37 14.29 21.15
N PHE A 37 49.98 13.14 21.43
CA PHE A 37 51.08 12.57 20.66
C PHE A 37 50.73 11.20 20.05
N THR A 38 49.52 11.06 19.50
CA THR A 38 49.01 9.80 18.90
C THR A 38 49.97 9.19 17.86
N HIS A 39 50.72 10.01 17.13
CA HIS A 39 51.71 9.56 16.15
C HIS A 39 52.87 8.77 16.78
N GLN A 40 53.15 8.97 18.07
CA GLN A 40 54.16 8.23 18.83
C GLN A 40 53.61 6.92 19.41
N VAL A 41 52.29 6.77 19.51
CA VAL A 41 51.65 5.51 19.92
C VAL A 41 51.80 4.50 18.80
N THR A 42 52.25 3.28 19.14
CA THR A 42 52.43 2.17 18.19
C THR A 42 51.15 1.92 17.38
N ASP A 43 51.29 1.64 16.08
CA ASP A 43 50.16 1.39 15.18
C ASP A 43 49.96 -0.12 14.93
N PRO A 44 48.98 -0.77 15.60
CA PRO A 44 48.67 -2.18 15.39
C PRO A 44 47.80 -2.45 14.15
N TYR A 45 47.46 -1.42 13.33
CA TYR A 45 46.43 -1.51 12.29
C TYR A 45 46.66 -2.66 11.31
N SER A 46 47.90 -2.85 10.86
CA SER A 46 48.22 -3.88 9.86
C SER A 46 47.92 -5.29 10.36
N GLN A 47 48.28 -5.59 11.61
CA GLN A 47 48.04 -6.87 12.29
C GLN A 47 46.56 -7.01 12.64
N PHE A 48 45.94 -5.93 13.10
CA PHE A 48 44.54 -5.92 13.51
C PHE A 48 43.60 -6.30 12.36
N ARG A 49 43.84 -5.80 11.13
CA ARG A 49 43.03 -6.16 9.95
C ARG A 49 42.97 -7.66 9.68
N LEU A 50 44.06 -8.38 9.90
CA LEU A 50 44.09 -9.83 9.70
C LEU A 50 43.35 -10.53 10.84
N VAL A 51 43.65 -10.17 12.08
CA VAL A 51 43.06 -10.80 13.27
C VAL A 51 41.54 -10.59 13.33
N SER A 52 41.05 -9.40 12.94
CA SER A 52 39.61 -9.13 12.89
C SER A 52 38.90 -10.01 11.85
N ARG A 53 39.50 -10.24 10.68
CA ARG A 53 38.93 -11.14 9.65
C ARG A 53 38.88 -12.59 10.13
N VAL A 54 39.93 -13.06 10.80
CA VAL A 54 39.99 -14.41 11.38
C VAL A 54 38.93 -14.55 12.47
N TRP A 55 38.81 -13.54 13.33
CA TRP A 55 37.79 -13.50 14.39
C TRP A 55 36.37 -13.58 13.82
N ASP A 56 36.06 -12.83 12.75
CA ASP A 56 34.75 -12.87 12.10
C ASP A 56 34.43 -14.27 11.56
N LEU A 57 35.39 -14.94 10.89
CA LEU A 57 35.21 -16.30 10.40
C LEU A 57 35.00 -17.30 11.54
N LEU A 58 35.85 -17.27 12.57
CA LEU A 58 35.76 -18.18 13.72
C LEU A 58 34.41 -18.01 14.44
N THR A 59 33.95 -16.77 14.60
CA THR A 59 32.68 -16.44 15.23
C THR A 59 31.50 -16.94 14.38
N SER A 60 31.52 -16.74 13.07
CA SER A 60 30.50 -17.26 12.14
C SER A 60 30.46 -18.79 12.18
N THR A 61 31.61 -19.45 12.09
CA THR A 61 31.74 -20.92 12.13
C THR A 61 31.23 -21.51 13.45
N LYS A 62 31.54 -20.83 14.57
CA LYS A 62 31.02 -21.18 15.90
C LYS A 62 29.50 -21.01 15.97
N ARG A 63 28.96 -19.88 15.50
CA ARG A 63 27.52 -19.57 15.54
C ARG A 63 26.69 -20.55 14.71
N GLN A 64 27.24 -21.04 13.60
CA GLN A 64 26.61 -22.03 12.71
C GLN A 64 26.86 -23.49 13.12
N GLY A 65 27.63 -23.70 14.19
CA GLY A 65 27.77 -25.02 14.82
C GLY A 65 28.67 -26.02 14.09
N HIS A 66 29.52 -25.59 13.15
CA HIS A 66 30.43 -26.50 12.44
C HIS A 66 31.37 -27.25 13.39
N TYR A 67 31.87 -26.60 14.45
CA TYR A 67 32.70 -27.24 15.49
C TYR A 67 31.94 -28.20 16.42
N HIS A 68 30.62 -28.30 16.25
CA HIS A 68 29.71 -29.15 17.03
C HIS A 68 29.06 -30.22 16.13
N ASP A 69 29.62 -30.47 14.94
CA ASP A 69 29.11 -31.44 13.97
C ASP A 69 27.67 -31.19 13.50
N LEU A 70 27.16 -29.95 13.62
CA LEU A 70 25.80 -29.62 13.15
C LEU A 70 25.61 -29.90 11.66
N ASN A 71 26.66 -29.80 10.84
CA ASN A 71 26.57 -30.13 9.42
C ASN A 71 26.12 -31.59 9.20
N LYS A 72 26.53 -32.53 10.06
CA LYS A 72 26.09 -33.94 9.95
C LYS A 72 24.58 -34.10 10.20
N LEU A 73 24.00 -33.20 10.98
CA LEU A 73 22.56 -33.17 11.29
C LEU A 73 21.77 -32.35 10.26
N LEU A 74 22.34 -31.28 9.73
CA LEU A 74 21.67 -30.35 8.80
C LEU A 74 21.71 -30.82 7.34
N VAL A 75 22.76 -31.53 6.91
CA VAL A 75 22.88 -32.03 5.53
C VAL A 75 21.76 -33.03 5.18
N PRO A 76 21.40 -34.01 6.05
CA PRO A 76 20.22 -34.86 5.82
C PRO A 76 18.90 -34.08 5.75
N LEU A 77 18.84 -32.88 6.35
CA LEU A 77 17.70 -31.96 6.27
C LEU A 77 17.80 -31.02 5.06
N GLY A 78 18.60 -31.36 4.05
CA GLY A 78 18.67 -30.66 2.78
C GLY A 78 19.46 -29.34 2.80
N ARG A 79 20.28 -29.11 3.83
CA ARG A 79 21.20 -27.95 3.87
C ARG A 79 22.50 -28.23 3.16
N GLN A 80 23.06 -27.20 2.54
CA GLN A 80 24.38 -27.27 1.93
C GLN A 80 25.45 -27.62 2.98
N PRO A 81 26.32 -28.60 2.69
CA PRO A 81 27.48 -28.88 3.51
C PRO A 81 28.30 -27.61 3.74
N ASP A 82 28.79 -27.44 4.96
CA ASP A 82 29.64 -26.32 5.36
C ASP A 82 29.06 -24.92 5.09
N SER A 83 27.74 -24.78 4.97
CA SER A 83 27.11 -23.47 4.84
C SER A 83 27.27 -22.64 6.12
N LEU A 84 27.64 -21.38 5.94
CA LEU A 84 27.74 -20.36 6.97
C LEU A 84 26.61 -19.32 6.86
N VAL A 85 25.65 -19.53 5.97
CA VAL A 85 24.49 -18.65 5.76
C VAL A 85 23.53 -18.74 6.94
N VAL A 86 23.09 -17.59 7.47
CA VAL A 86 22.03 -17.54 8.47
C VAL A 86 20.69 -17.70 7.75
N SER A 87 20.04 -18.84 7.95
CA SER A 87 18.79 -19.20 7.28
C SER A 87 17.57 -18.46 7.84
N CYS A 88 16.58 -18.22 6.99
CA CYS A 88 15.33 -17.57 7.39
C CYS A 88 14.39 -18.58 8.09
N PRO A 89 13.90 -18.28 9.31
CA PRO A 89 13.00 -19.17 10.05
C PRO A 89 11.57 -19.17 9.50
N ALA A 90 11.20 -18.14 8.72
CA ALA A 90 9.84 -17.94 8.23
C ALA A 90 9.63 -18.44 6.79
N CYS A 91 10.68 -18.50 5.96
CA CYS A 91 10.58 -19.09 4.62
C CYS A 91 10.19 -20.57 4.71
N PRO A 92 9.39 -21.09 3.76
CA PRO A 92 9.05 -22.51 3.73
C PRO A 92 10.31 -23.38 3.61
N ASP A 93 10.39 -24.44 4.41
CA ASP A 93 11.44 -25.45 4.33
C ASP A 93 10.85 -26.82 4.71
N PRO A 94 10.59 -27.68 3.70
CA PRO A 94 9.94 -28.97 3.88
C PRO A 94 10.56 -29.92 4.90
N LEU A 95 11.86 -29.75 5.19
CA LEU A 95 12.59 -30.64 6.09
C LEU A 95 12.85 -30.01 7.47
N ILE A 96 12.48 -28.72 7.68
CA ILE A 96 12.82 -28.01 8.91
C ILE A 96 11.61 -27.40 9.61
N ASN A 97 10.73 -26.69 8.89
CA ASN A 97 9.72 -25.83 9.53
C ASN A 97 8.32 -25.90 8.93
N MET A 98 8.07 -26.77 7.96
CA MET A 98 6.75 -26.97 7.37
C MET A 98 5.87 -27.86 8.26
N ASP A 99 4.55 -27.72 8.11
CA ASP A 99 3.57 -28.55 8.80
C ASP A 99 3.61 -30.02 8.34
N ALA A 100 3.39 -31.01 9.19
CA ALA A 100 3.48 -32.43 8.78
C ALA A 100 2.57 -32.78 7.57
N LYS A 101 1.40 -32.14 7.46
CA LYS A 101 0.42 -32.33 6.37
C LYS A 101 0.48 -31.22 5.32
N TRP A 102 1.62 -30.55 5.17
CA TRP A 102 1.73 -29.42 4.24
C TRP A 102 1.41 -29.79 2.79
N ARG A 103 1.63 -31.05 2.37
CA ARG A 103 1.32 -31.56 1.03
C ARG A 103 -0.17 -31.69 0.74
N ASP A 104 -1.00 -31.72 1.77
CA ASP A 104 -2.46 -31.79 1.61
C ASP A 104 -3.07 -30.40 1.35
N THR A 105 -2.25 -29.35 1.29
CA THR A 105 -2.69 -27.98 1.05
C THR A 105 -3.40 -27.86 -0.32
N PRO A 106 -4.67 -27.42 -0.35
CA PRO A 106 -5.45 -27.35 -1.58
C PRO A 106 -4.94 -26.22 -2.50
N GLN A 107 -5.30 -26.31 -3.79
CA GLN A 107 -4.78 -25.39 -4.81
C GLN A 107 -5.06 -23.91 -4.50
N HIS A 108 -6.24 -23.59 -3.95
CA HIS A 108 -6.65 -22.21 -3.61
C HIS A 108 -5.96 -21.63 -2.36
N LEU A 109 -5.15 -22.44 -1.66
CA LEU A 109 -4.34 -22.04 -0.50
C LEU A 109 -2.82 -22.20 -0.73
N ARG A 110 -2.36 -22.52 -1.94
CA ARG A 110 -0.93 -22.73 -2.22
C ARG A 110 -0.03 -21.54 -1.87
N HIS A 111 -0.57 -20.33 -1.83
CA HIS A 111 0.18 -19.13 -1.42
C HIS A 111 0.73 -19.22 0.00
N ILE A 112 0.17 -20.05 0.88
CA ILE A 112 0.73 -20.26 2.23
C ILE A 112 2.06 -21.04 2.19
N ASN A 113 2.31 -21.82 1.13
CA ASN A 113 3.53 -22.63 0.91
C ASN A 113 4.39 -22.04 -0.21
N GLN A 114 4.60 -20.72 -0.18
CA GLN A 114 5.23 -19.99 -1.26
C GLN A 114 6.57 -19.37 -0.85
N PHE A 115 7.61 -19.59 -1.66
CA PHE A 115 8.82 -18.78 -1.62
C PHE A 115 8.59 -17.46 -2.34
N GLN A 116 8.92 -16.35 -1.68
CA GLN A 116 8.88 -15.03 -2.27
C GLN A 116 10.27 -14.43 -2.26
N TRP A 117 10.90 -14.38 -3.43
CA TRP A 117 12.25 -13.85 -3.62
C TRP A 117 12.25 -12.57 -4.43
N THR A 118 13.23 -11.72 -4.16
CA THR A 118 13.47 -10.47 -4.86
C THR A 118 14.91 -10.40 -5.29
N VAL A 119 15.13 -9.96 -6.52
CA VAL A 119 16.44 -9.72 -7.10
C VAL A 119 16.63 -8.24 -7.34
N ASP A 120 17.75 -7.71 -6.86
CA ASP A 120 18.10 -6.30 -7.09
C ASP A 120 19.61 -6.05 -7.05
N GLY A 121 20.04 -5.04 -7.81
CA GLY A 121 21.42 -4.63 -7.98
C GLY A 121 21.79 -3.40 -7.13
N ASN A 122 22.90 -3.48 -6.40
CA ASN A 122 23.44 -2.37 -5.62
C ASN A 122 24.82 -1.91 -6.14
N PHE A 123 24.88 -0.69 -6.67
CA PHE A 123 26.09 -0.08 -7.24
C PHE A 123 26.91 0.77 -6.25
N HIS A 124 26.50 0.87 -4.98
CA HIS A 124 27.26 1.56 -3.94
C HIS A 124 28.38 0.69 -3.35
N LEU A 125 28.20 -0.63 -3.37
CA LEU A 125 29.17 -1.65 -2.94
C LEU A 125 30.21 -1.96 -4.04
N ASN A 126 30.77 -0.92 -4.66
CA ASN A 126 31.77 -1.05 -5.73
C ASN A 126 33.21 -1.15 -5.17
N LYS A 127 34.18 -1.44 -6.04
CA LYS A 127 35.61 -1.57 -5.73
C LYS A 127 36.46 -0.95 -6.83
N TYR A 128 37.42 -0.10 -6.44
CA TYR A 128 38.36 0.47 -7.40
C TYR A 128 39.30 -0.58 -8.00
N MET A 129 39.65 -0.36 -9.26
CA MET A 129 40.81 -0.99 -9.88
C MET A 129 42.07 -0.33 -9.30
N LYS A 130 42.90 -1.12 -8.61
CA LYS A 130 44.14 -0.68 -7.95
C LYS A 130 45.11 -1.85 -7.89
N ASN A 131 46.38 -1.57 -7.55
CA ASN A 131 47.33 -2.63 -7.24
C ASN A 131 46.83 -3.37 -5.98
N THR A 132 46.38 -4.61 -6.15
CA THR A 132 45.89 -5.48 -5.08
C THR A 132 46.71 -6.75 -5.04
N ASP A 133 46.93 -7.24 -3.83
CA ASP A 133 47.44 -8.59 -3.61
C ASP A 133 46.49 -9.61 -4.26
N PRO A 134 46.93 -10.37 -5.29
CA PRO A 134 46.10 -11.37 -5.96
C PRO A 134 45.76 -12.55 -5.05
N ASP A 135 46.54 -12.78 -3.99
CA ASP A 135 46.37 -13.89 -3.06
C ASP A 135 45.42 -13.53 -1.90
N ASP A 136 44.98 -12.27 -1.78
CA ASP A 136 43.93 -11.88 -0.82
C ASP A 136 42.55 -12.35 -1.30
N ILE A 137 42.26 -13.63 -1.04
CA ILE A 137 40.97 -14.28 -1.24
C ILE A 137 40.09 -14.24 0.02
N SER A 138 38.79 -14.46 -0.14
CA SER A 138 37.87 -14.48 1.00
C SER A 138 38.16 -15.69 1.89
N LEU A 139 38.21 -15.48 3.21
CA LEU A 139 38.42 -16.58 4.17
C LEU A 139 37.17 -17.48 4.29
N TYR A 140 36.02 -17.01 3.81
CA TYR A 140 34.79 -17.79 3.78
C TYR A 140 34.77 -18.80 2.62
N ASP A 141 35.65 -18.64 1.60
CA ASP A 141 35.80 -19.56 0.46
C ASP A 141 34.46 -20.09 -0.09
N GLY A 142 33.54 -19.17 -0.40
CA GLY A 142 32.24 -19.49 -0.98
C GLY A 142 31.22 -20.17 -0.05
N LYS A 143 31.53 -20.37 1.23
CA LYS A 143 30.67 -21.03 2.20
C LYS A 143 29.53 -20.17 2.74
N ALA A 144 29.47 -18.88 2.39
CA ALA A 144 28.48 -17.93 2.88
C ALA A 144 27.64 -17.36 1.72
N TYR A 145 27.37 -16.05 1.73
CA TYR A 145 26.49 -15.40 0.74
C TYR A 145 27.13 -15.24 -0.65
N PHE A 146 28.47 -15.13 -0.70
CA PHE A 146 29.23 -15.04 -1.96
C PHE A 146 29.69 -16.41 -2.44
N PRO A 147 29.87 -16.60 -3.76
CA PRO A 147 30.43 -17.82 -4.31
C PRO A 147 31.94 -17.91 -4.12
N ARG A 148 32.50 -19.08 -4.45
CA ARG A 148 33.94 -19.23 -4.62
C ARG A 148 34.39 -18.42 -5.83
N ASN A 149 35.46 -17.64 -5.64
CA ASN A 149 35.92 -16.66 -6.63
C ASN A 149 36.38 -17.30 -7.94
N ASP A 150 37.03 -18.47 -7.85
CA ASP A 150 37.50 -19.24 -8.99
C ASP A 150 36.35 -19.85 -9.80
N GLU A 151 35.38 -20.48 -9.13
CA GLU A 151 34.18 -21.03 -9.78
C GLU A 151 33.37 -19.95 -10.49
N TYR A 152 33.16 -18.82 -9.83
CA TYR A 152 32.41 -17.71 -10.41
C TYR A 152 33.14 -17.08 -11.61
N LYS A 153 34.47 -16.91 -11.52
CA LYS A 153 35.27 -16.42 -12.66
C LYS A 153 35.19 -17.36 -13.85
N ARG A 154 35.40 -18.67 -13.65
CA ARG A 154 35.30 -19.67 -14.72
C ARG A 154 33.95 -19.63 -15.43
N TYR A 155 32.87 -19.50 -14.67
CA TYR A 155 31.52 -19.36 -15.23
C TYR A 155 31.40 -18.08 -16.08
N LEU A 156 31.87 -16.94 -15.58
CA LEU A 156 31.79 -15.67 -16.31
C LEU A 156 32.68 -15.65 -17.56
N ASP A 157 33.83 -16.31 -17.53
CA ASP A 157 34.76 -16.41 -18.67
C ASP A 157 34.18 -17.27 -19.80
N GLY A 158 33.33 -18.25 -19.46
CA GLY A 158 32.57 -19.06 -20.42
C GLY A 158 31.45 -18.30 -21.13
N ILE A 159 31.10 -17.09 -20.68
CA ILE A 159 29.96 -16.33 -21.22
C ILE A 159 30.45 -15.12 -22.03
N PRO A 160 30.00 -14.95 -23.28
CA PRO A 160 30.36 -13.79 -24.10
C PRO A 160 30.02 -12.47 -23.41
N ILE A 161 31.00 -11.55 -23.32
CA ILE A 161 30.86 -10.24 -22.67
C ILE A 161 29.74 -9.38 -23.31
N ASN A 162 29.43 -9.62 -24.60
CA ASN A 162 28.40 -8.92 -25.37
C ASN A 162 27.26 -9.86 -25.80
N SER A 163 26.66 -10.64 -24.88
CA SER A 163 25.43 -11.36 -25.22
C SER A 163 24.36 -10.35 -25.67
N LYS A 164 23.92 -10.48 -26.93
CA LYS A 164 22.95 -9.57 -27.57
C LYS A 164 21.53 -9.82 -27.08
N GLU A 165 21.32 -10.11 -25.80
CA GLU A 165 19.97 -10.23 -25.26
C GLU A 165 19.37 -8.82 -25.18
N LYS A 166 18.73 -8.41 -26.29
CA LYS A 166 18.11 -7.10 -26.42
C LYS A 166 16.90 -7.05 -25.48
N VAL A 167 17.03 -6.27 -24.43
CA VAL A 167 15.90 -5.85 -23.61
C VAL A 167 14.92 -5.09 -24.51
N ILE A 168 13.73 -5.66 -24.70
CA ILE A 168 12.69 -5.08 -25.59
C ILE A 168 12.13 -3.77 -25.02
N CYS A 169 12.36 -3.49 -23.73
CA CYS A 169 11.88 -2.30 -23.03
C CYS A 169 12.72 -1.03 -23.31
N ASP A 170 12.10 -0.01 -23.89
CA ASP A 170 12.76 1.25 -24.26
C ASP A 170 13.22 2.11 -23.07
N HIS A 171 12.56 1.99 -21.90
CA HIS A 171 12.98 2.69 -20.68
C HIS A 171 14.33 2.17 -20.15
N LEU A 172 14.53 0.85 -20.22
CA LEU A 172 15.75 0.19 -19.74
C LEU A 172 16.95 0.44 -20.67
N LYS A 173 16.72 0.55 -21.99
CA LYS A 173 17.75 0.96 -22.97
C LYS A 173 18.36 2.33 -22.67
N ALA A 174 17.60 3.24 -22.04
CA ALA A 174 18.10 4.55 -21.64
C ALA A 174 19.02 4.48 -20.39
N MET A 175 18.70 3.61 -19.43
CA MET A 175 19.50 3.40 -18.20
C MET A 175 20.85 2.75 -18.49
N GLU A 176 20.91 1.77 -19.39
CA GLU A 176 22.17 1.11 -19.80
C GLU A 176 23.23 2.10 -20.33
N LYS A 177 22.79 3.16 -21.02
CA LYS A 177 23.69 4.18 -21.61
C LYS A 177 24.26 5.15 -20.57
N GLN A 178 23.53 5.45 -19.49
CA GLN A 178 24.02 6.34 -18.42
C GLN A 178 25.09 5.67 -17.53
N ASN A 179 25.01 4.36 -17.35
CA ASN A 179 25.81 3.62 -16.38
C ASN A 179 27.29 3.42 -16.80
N ARG A 180 27.60 3.28 -18.10
CA ARG A 180 28.97 2.92 -18.55
C ARG A 180 30.07 3.95 -18.22
N LYS A 181 29.74 5.25 -18.16
CA LYS A 181 30.74 6.29 -17.80
C LYS A 181 31.04 6.33 -16.30
N LYS A 182 30.08 5.96 -15.44
CA LYS A 182 30.18 6.03 -13.97
C LYS A 182 31.13 4.97 -13.39
N PHE A 183 31.33 3.87 -14.11
CA PHE A 183 32.09 2.71 -13.66
C PHE A 183 33.53 2.64 -14.20
N LYS A 184 34.02 3.72 -14.82
CA LYS A 184 35.42 3.79 -15.28
C LYS A 184 36.37 3.64 -14.07
N ASN A 185 37.40 2.80 -14.21
CA ASN A 185 38.38 2.46 -13.18
C ASN A 185 37.83 1.68 -11.97
N MET A 186 36.70 0.97 -12.15
CA MET A 186 36.18 0.02 -11.16
C MET A 186 36.52 -1.41 -11.59
N ASP A 187 36.95 -2.22 -10.63
CA ASP A 187 37.12 -3.67 -10.77
C ASP A 187 35.79 -4.39 -10.48
N VAL A 188 35.06 -3.91 -9.46
CA VAL A 188 33.69 -4.31 -9.17
C VAL A 188 32.80 -3.08 -9.23
N THR A 189 31.77 -3.12 -10.05
CA THR A 189 30.83 -2.00 -10.27
C THR A 189 29.69 -1.96 -9.25
N GLY A 190 29.43 -3.08 -8.59
CA GLY A 190 28.37 -3.27 -7.62
C GLY A 190 28.20 -4.75 -7.26
N VAL A 191 27.09 -5.08 -6.63
CA VAL A 191 26.66 -6.46 -6.35
C VAL A 191 25.21 -6.65 -6.80
N VAL A 192 24.83 -7.88 -7.13
CA VAL A 192 23.41 -8.27 -7.23
C VAL A 192 23.12 -9.29 -6.14
N GLN A 193 21.92 -9.21 -5.57
CA GLN A 193 21.56 -9.99 -4.39
C GLN A 193 20.16 -10.59 -4.52
N ILE A 194 20.00 -11.80 -4.00
CA ILE A 194 18.71 -12.45 -3.79
C ILE A 194 18.30 -12.29 -2.32
N GLN A 195 17.08 -11.79 -2.09
CA GLN A 195 16.50 -11.64 -0.76
C GLN A 195 15.14 -12.36 -0.70
N CYS A 196 14.74 -12.85 0.48
CA CYS A 196 13.35 -13.26 0.68
C CYS A 196 12.45 -12.06 1.05
N SER A 197 11.13 -12.25 1.06
CA SER A 197 10.15 -11.24 1.48
C SER A 197 10.32 -10.78 2.93
N HIS A 198 11.01 -11.54 3.78
CA HIS A 198 11.41 -11.13 5.14
C HIS A 198 12.68 -10.25 5.19
N VAL A 199 13.16 -9.83 4.02
CA VAL A 199 14.36 -8.99 3.83
C VAL A 199 15.62 -9.66 4.40
N MET A 200 15.72 -10.99 4.32
CA MET A 200 16.94 -11.72 4.65
C MET A 200 17.72 -12.03 3.37
N VAL A 201 19.04 -11.82 3.43
CA VAL A 201 19.96 -12.09 2.32
C VAL A 201 20.06 -13.59 2.12
N LYS A 202 19.85 -14.05 0.88
CA LYS A 202 20.09 -15.44 0.50
C LYS A 202 21.45 -15.55 -0.16
N SER A 203 21.69 -14.85 -1.26
CA SER A 203 22.95 -14.92 -2.00
C SER A 203 23.33 -13.55 -2.57
N THR A 204 24.62 -13.37 -2.84
CA THR A 204 25.20 -12.13 -3.38
C THR A 204 26.31 -12.48 -4.36
N VAL A 205 26.38 -11.79 -5.50
CA VAL A 205 27.52 -11.90 -6.42
C VAL A 205 28.02 -10.53 -6.87
N ASP A 206 29.31 -10.44 -7.22
CA ASP A 206 29.92 -9.20 -7.72
C ASP A 206 29.57 -8.94 -9.19
N LEU A 207 29.38 -7.67 -9.52
CA LEU A 207 29.13 -7.16 -10.88
C LEU A 207 30.40 -6.59 -11.51
N GLN A 208 30.92 -7.19 -12.58
CA GLN A 208 32.17 -6.78 -13.22
C GLN A 208 32.00 -5.57 -14.16
N LEU A 209 30.88 -5.51 -14.88
CA LEU A 209 30.63 -4.51 -15.94
C LEU A 209 29.17 -4.03 -15.91
N GLY A 210 28.70 -3.67 -14.73
CA GLY A 210 27.27 -3.48 -14.47
C GLY A 210 26.55 -4.82 -14.33
N GLU A 211 25.23 -4.74 -14.21
CA GLU A 211 24.37 -5.91 -14.08
C GLU A 211 24.20 -6.63 -15.42
N ARG A 212 24.59 -7.91 -15.47
CA ARG A 212 24.34 -8.82 -16.60
C ARG A 212 23.48 -9.97 -16.13
N PHE A 213 22.66 -10.53 -17.01
CA PHE A 213 21.84 -11.71 -16.69
C PHE A 213 22.66 -12.89 -16.17
N ALA A 214 23.88 -13.07 -16.68
CA ALA A 214 24.81 -14.08 -16.16
C ALA A 214 25.09 -13.92 -14.65
N ASN A 215 25.23 -12.69 -14.16
CA ASN A 215 25.42 -12.42 -12.73
C ASN A 215 24.18 -12.83 -11.94
N THR A 216 22.99 -12.45 -12.43
CA THR A 216 21.69 -12.80 -11.85
C THR A 216 21.44 -14.31 -11.82
N ASP A 217 21.75 -15.02 -12.91
CA ASP A 217 21.62 -16.48 -13.03
C ASP A 217 22.44 -17.20 -11.94
N TYR A 218 23.69 -16.76 -11.72
CA TYR A 218 24.56 -17.33 -10.69
C TYR A 218 24.06 -17.00 -9.28
N ALA A 219 23.56 -15.78 -9.05
CA ALA A 219 22.98 -15.40 -7.75
C ALA A 219 21.76 -16.27 -7.41
N ILE A 220 20.86 -16.50 -8.37
CA ILE A 220 19.71 -17.41 -8.22
C ILE A 220 20.19 -18.84 -7.95
N THR A 221 21.18 -19.33 -8.70
CA THR A 221 21.79 -20.66 -8.49
C THR A 221 22.26 -20.84 -7.05
N LEU A 222 22.97 -19.86 -6.48
CA LEU A 222 23.42 -19.90 -5.09
C LEU A 222 22.24 -19.90 -4.10
N ALA A 223 21.16 -19.17 -4.40
CA ALA A 223 19.98 -19.12 -3.53
C ALA A 223 19.21 -20.45 -3.55
N ILE A 224 19.03 -21.06 -4.73
CA ILE A 224 18.41 -22.37 -4.90
C ILE A 224 19.21 -23.44 -4.17
N ARG A 225 20.53 -23.46 -4.38
CA ARG A 225 21.41 -24.48 -3.80
C ARG A 225 21.39 -24.51 -2.28
N GLN A 226 20.98 -23.45 -1.57
CA GLN A 226 20.79 -23.49 -0.10
C GLN A 226 19.75 -24.52 0.37
N TYR A 227 18.93 -25.01 -0.55
CA TYR A 227 17.92 -26.03 -0.35
C TYR A 227 18.25 -27.24 -1.22
N GLN A 228 17.74 -28.40 -0.83
CA GLN A 228 17.75 -29.58 -1.68
C GLN A 228 16.80 -29.36 -2.87
N SER A 229 17.32 -29.37 -4.10
CA SER A 229 16.58 -28.99 -5.31
C SER A 229 15.26 -29.75 -5.49
N GLY A 230 15.21 -31.03 -5.09
CA GLY A 230 13.98 -31.85 -5.15
C GLY A 230 12.82 -31.35 -4.28
N ASN A 231 13.10 -30.59 -3.21
CA ASN A 231 12.06 -30.00 -2.36
C ASN A 231 11.42 -28.77 -3.00
N LEU A 232 12.19 -28.04 -3.81
CA LEU A 232 11.71 -26.86 -4.54
C LEU A 232 10.89 -27.22 -5.77
N THR A 233 10.92 -28.49 -6.19
CA THR A 233 10.16 -29.02 -7.31
C THR A 233 8.89 -29.76 -6.88
N ASP A 234 8.45 -29.67 -5.63
CA ASP A 234 7.14 -30.19 -5.21
C ASP A 234 6.01 -29.35 -5.86
N ASP A 235 4.87 -29.95 -6.18
CA ASP A 235 3.75 -29.25 -6.83
C ASP A 235 2.97 -28.34 -5.89
N VAL A 236 3.11 -28.55 -4.57
CA VAL A 236 2.42 -27.77 -3.54
C VAL A 236 3.24 -26.55 -3.12
N ILE A 237 4.48 -26.41 -3.60
CA ILE A 237 5.36 -25.27 -3.35
C ILE A 237 5.42 -24.37 -4.58
N ASP A 238 5.15 -23.09 -4.37
CA ASP A 238 5.28 -22.06 -5.38
C ASP A 238 6.54 -21.22 -5.16
N ILE A 239 7.22 -20.82 -6.24
CA ILE A 239 8.38 -19.92 -6.18
C ILE A 239 8.07 -18.66 -6.98
N LEU A 240 7.92 -17.54 -6.28
CA LEU A 240 7.77 -16.22 -6.85
C LEU A 240 9.10 -15.51 -6.83
N LEU A 241 9.52 -15.00 -7.98
CA LEU A 241 10.73 -14.21 -8.10
C LEU A 241 10.39 -12.87 -8.73
N SER A 242 10.54 -11.81 -7.93
CA SER A 242 10.37 -10.44 -8.39
C SER A 242 11.70 -9.85 -8.82
N TYR A 243 11.72 -9.28 -10.02
CA TYR A 243 12.89 -8.64 -10.62
C TYR A 243 12.44 -7.52 -11.53
N ASP A 244 13.16 -6.40 -11.50
CA ASP A 244 12.80 -5.16 -12.17
C ASP A 244 12.74 -5.34 -13.70
N ILE A 245 13.65 -6.14 -14.24
CA ILE A 245 13.75 -6.52 -15.64
C ILE A 245 13.22 -7.94 -15.93
N SER A 246 12.32 -8.47 -15.09
CA SER A 246 11.69 -9.78 -15.31
C SER A 246 11.15 -9.95 -16.73
N CYS A 247 10.57 -8.90 -17.33
CA CYS A 247 10.02 -8.95 -18.69
C CYS A 247 11.04 -9.29 -19.80
N GLY A 248 12.33 -8.96 -19.58
CA GLY A 248 13.41 -9.35 -20.48
C GLY A 248 14.13 -10.61 -20.00
N TYR A 249 14.33 -10.73 -18.69
CA TYR A 249 15.11 -11.79 -18.08
C TYR A 249 14.46 -13.17 -18.22
N CYS A 250 13.14 -13.28 -17.98
CA CYS A 250 12.44 -14.56 -17.92
C CYS A 250 12.32 -15.27 -19.27
N VAL A 251 12.41 -14.53 -20.38
CA VAL A 251 12.22 -15.04 -21.75
C VAL A 251 13.20 -16.17 -22.05
N ASN A 252 14.48 -15.97 -21.74
CA ASN A 252 15.54 -16.97 -21.97
C ASN A 252 16.06 -17.58 -20.67
N ALA A 253 15.42 -17.34 -19.52
CA ALA A 253 15.90 -17.85 -18.23
C ALA A 253 15.99 -19.38 -18.24
N LEU A 254 14.94 -20.06 -18.71
CA LEU A 254 14.96 -21.53 -18.78
C LEU A 254 16.10 -22.05 -19.68
N GLU A 255 16.29 -21.46 -20.87
CA GLU A 255 17.38 -21.84 -21.78
C GLU A 255 18.76 -21.64 -21.16
N ARG A 256 19.00 -20.49 -20.50
CA ARG A 256 20.27 -20.21 -19.81
C ARG A 256 20.54 -21.19 -18.67
N PHE A 257 19.51 -21.54 -17.90
CA PHE A 257 19.65 -22.51 -16.82
C PHE A 257 19.83 -23.93 -17.37
N SER A 258 19.10 -24.35 -18.40
CA SER A 258 19.31 -25.66 -19.05
C SER A 258 20.73 -25.81 -19.61
N HIS A 259 21.35 -24.73 -20.09
CA HIS A 259 22.71 -24.78 -20.62
C HIS A 259 23.80 -24.75 -19.54
N ASN A 260 23.66 -23.89 -18.53
CA ASN A 260 24.73 -23.63 -17.56
C ASN A 260 24.53 -24.33 -16.20
N PHE A 261 23.30 -24.72 -15.86
CA PHE A 261 22.87 -25.26 -14.56
C PHE A 261 21.75 -26.30 -14.76
N GLU A 262 22.03 -27.33 -15.56
CA GLU A 262 21.04 -28.35 -16.00
C GLU A 262 20.26 -28.94 -14.81
N ASP A 263 20.94 -29.18 -13.68
CA ASP A 263 20.38 -29.71 -12.44
C ASP A 263 19.29 -28.82 -11.80
N LEU A 264 19.21 -27.54 -12.19
CA LEU A 264 18.28 -26.56 -11.64
C LEU A 264 17.19 -26.14 -12.65
N ALA A 265 17.23 -26.64 -13.88
CA ALA A 265 16.30 -26.24 -14.94
C ALA A 265 14.83 -26.51 -14.56
N ASP A 266 14.54 -27.67 -13.95
CA ASP A 266 13.19 -28.02 -13.49
C ASP A 266 12.69 -27.10 -12.37
N THR A 267 13.58 -26.68 -11.47
CA THR A 267 13.25 -25.70 -10.43
C THR A 267 12.91 -24.34 -11.04
N VAL A 268 13.73 -23.86 -11.99
CA VAL A 268 13.51 -22.57 -12.67
C VAL A 268 12.27 -22.58 -13.55
N LYS A 269 11.91 -23.73 -14.14
CA LYS A 269 10.67 -23.89 -14.90
C LYS A 269 9.42 -23.60 -14.05
N LYS A 270 9.47 -23.84 -12.74
CA LYS A 270 8.38 -23.55 -11.81
C LYS A 270 8.31 -22.08 -11.34
N PHE A 271 9.28 -21.25 -11.69
CA PHE A 271 9.31 -19.87 -11.21
C PHE A 271 8.17 -19.05 -11.81
N ARG A 272 7.42 -18.38 -10.94
CA ARG A 272 6.49 -17.32 -11.33
C ARG A 272 7.21 -16.00 -11.27
N TRP A 273 7.52 -15.46 -12.44
CA TRP A 273 8.24 -14.20 -12.62
C TRP A 273 7.32 -13.01 -12.39
N LEU A 274 7.75 -12.09 -11.52
CA LEU A 274 7.02 -10.88 -11.19
C LEU A 274 7.83 -9.63 -11.52
N ILE A 275 7.13 -8.55 -11.88
CA ILE A 275 7.72 -7.22 -12.02
C ILE A 275 7.24 -6.38 -10.83
N PRO A 276 8.16 -5.84 -10.00
CA PRO A 276 7.79 -4.96 -8.90
C PRO A 276 6.96 -3.76 -9.38
N LEU A 277 5.87 -3.43 -8.68
CA LEU A 277 4.99 -2.30 -9.03
C LEU A 277 5.74 -0.96 -9.11
N LEU A 278 6.80 -0.81 -8.31
CA LEU A 278 7.70 0.35 -8.32
C LEU A 278 8.35 0.58 -9.69
N HIS A 279 8.71 -0.49 -10.40
CA HIS A 279 9.37 -0.41 -11.70
C HIS A 279 8.39 0.02 -12.80
N VAL A 280 7.09 -0.28 -12.62
CA VAL A 280 6.01 0.22 -13.49
C VAL A 280 5.81 1.74 -13.34
N GLN A 281 6.34 2.36 -12.26
CA GLN A 281 6.15 3.78 -11.94
C GLN A 281 7.44 4.61 -11.76
N ASN A 282 8.57 4.13 -12.28
CA ASN A 282 9.86 4.84 -12.29
C ASN A 282 10.42 5.19 -10.90
N HIS A 283 10.54 4.22 -9.98
CA HIS A 283 11.38 4.31 -8.76
C HIS A 283 11.16 5.56 -7.90
N LYS A 284 9.92 5.83 -7.48
CA LYS A 284 9.64 7.01 -6.63
C LYS A 284 9.87 6.83 -5.13
N ASN A 285 10.01 5.60 -4.64
CA ASN A 285 10.25 5.29 -3.22
C ASN A 285 11.26 4.13 -3.08
N ASP A 286 12.10 4.17 -2.05
CA ASP A 286 13.06 3.12 -1.73
C ASP A 286 12.32 1.85 -1.28
N SER A 287 12.54 0.72 -1.95
CA SER A 287 12.08 -0.58 -1.47
C SER A 287 12.81 -0.95 -0.17
N GLU A 288 12.09 -1.49 0.81
CA GLU A 288 12.65 -1.99 2.08
C GLU A 288 13.62 -3.15 1.82
N MET A 289 14.87 -2.80 1.55
CA MET A 289 15.98 -3.71 1.32
C MET A 289 17.12 -3.40 2.29
N ILE A 290 18.07 -4.33 2.43
CA ILE A 290 19.32 -4.12 3.19
C ILE A 290 20.18 -2.94 2.68
N TRP A 291 19.80 -2.29 1.57
CA TRP A 291 20.57 -1.23 0.94
C TRP A 291 20.85 -0.03 1.84
N ALA A 292 19.89 0.44 2.63
CA ALA A 292 20.12 1.54 3.58
C ALA A 292 21.27 1.22 4.56
N GLU A 293 21.37 -0.02 5.00
CA GLU A 293 22.43 -0.50 5.90
C GLU A 293 23.74 -0.77 5.18
N SER A 294 23.70 -1.54 4.09
CA SER A 294 24.90 -1.96 3.38
C SER A 294 25.57 -0.83 2.60
N ASN A 295 24.83 0.19 2.14
CA ASN A 295 25.41 1.35 1.44
C ASN A 295 26.41 2.13 2.29
N GLN A 296 26.26 2.08 3.62
CA GLN A 296 27.19 2.70 4.56
C GLN A 296 28.59 2.07 4.49
N LEU A 297 28.70 0.80 4.03
CA LEU A 297 29.98 0.13 3.78
C LEU A 297 30.66 0.59 2.49
N GLY A 298 29.96 1.29 1.61
CA GLY A 298 30.45 1.61 0.27
C GLY A 298 31.78 2.36 0.27
N ALA A 299 32.00 3.29 1.22
CA ALA A 299 33.24 4.05 1.29
C ALA A 299 34.46 3.19 1.65
N GLN A 300 34.32 2.28 2.63
CA GLN A 300 35.41 1.42 3.08
C GLN A 300 35.67 0.25 2.12
N THR A 301 34.61 -0.43 1.67
CA THR A 301 34.72 -1.59 0.78
C THR A 301 35.32 -1.22 -0.58
N ARG A 302 35.13 0.01 -1.04
CA ARG A 302 35.70 0.53 -2.29
C ARG A 302 37.22 0.53 -2.33
N GLN A 303 37.86 0.69 -1.17
CA GLN A 303 39.31 0.72 -1.01
C GLN A 303 39.90 -0.62 -0.54
N MET A 304 39.07 -1.60 -0.19
CA MET A 304 39.52 -2.90 0.30
C MET A 304 40.06 -3.78 -0.84
N ASN A 305 40.93 -4.72 -0.48
CA ASN A 305 41.31 -5.83 -1.37
C ASN A 305 40.14 -6.82 -1.51
N ALA A 306 40.18 -7.69 -2.51
CA ALA A 306 39.02 -8.51 -2.91
C ALA A 306 38.50 -9.40 -1.77
N GLY A 307 39.39 -10.20 -1.18
CA GLY A 307 39.06 -11.10 -0.08
C GLY A 307 38.59 -10.39 1.17
N HIS A 308 39.29 -9.33 1.58
CA HIS A 308 38.87 -8.52 2.72
C HIS A 308 37.47 -7.91 2.50
N ARG A 309 37.20 -7.36 1.31
CA ARG A 309 35.90 -6.79 0.97
C ARG A 309 34.76 -7.82 1.15
N HIS A 310 34.92 -9.03 0.62
CA HIS A 310 33.91 -10.08 0.79
C HIS A 310 33.70 -10.43 2.25
N ASN A 311 34.77 -10.61 3.03
CA ASN A 311 34.65 -10.90 4.46
C ASN A 311 33.86 -9.82 5.20
N THR A 312 34.14 -8.53 4.93
CA THR A 312 33.44 -7.40 5.52
C THR A 312 31.95 -7.40 5.18
N ILE A 313 31.61 -7.60 3.90
CA ILE A 313 30.21 -7.62 3.46
C ILE A 313 29.47 -8.84 4.06
N ILE A 314 30.09 -10.02 4.07
CA ILE A 314 29.54 -11.25 4.66
C ILE A 314 29.26 -11.08 6.15
N ASN A 315 30.17 -10.44 6.90
CA ASN A 315 29.98 -10.22 8.33
C ASN A 315 28.74 -9.34 8.61
N VAL A 316 28.57 -8.25 7.86
CA VAL A 316 27.40 -7.36 7.99
C VAL A 316 26.11 -8.03 7.53
N MET A 317 26.14 -8.80 6.43
CA MET A 317 24.98 -9.59 5.99
C MET A 317 24.58 -10.66 7.02
N SER A 318 25.56 -11.30 7.66
CA SER A 318 25.33 -12.28 8.73
C SER A 318 24.68 -11.66 9.95
N ASP A 319 25.16 -10.49 10.38
CA ASP A 319 24.58 -9.74 11.49
C ASP A 319 23.15 -9.27 11.16
N TRP A 320 22.93 -8.74 9.96
CA TRP A 320 21.60 -8.35 9.49
C TRP A 320 20.61 -9.52 9.51
N ASN A 321 20.99 -10.66 8.92
CA ASN A 321 20.16 -11.86 8.95
C ASN A 321 19.92 -12.33 10.38
N TRP A 322 20.93 -12.31 11.25
CA TRP A 322 20.77 -12.68 12.66
C TRP A 322 19.79 -11.76 13.41
N LYS A 323 19.85 -10.45 13.21
CA LYS A 323 18.88 -9.49 13.77
C LYS A 323 17.46 -9.76 13.27
N LYS A 324 17.31 -10.11 11.99
CA LYS A 324 16.01 -10.53 11.43
C LYS A 324 15.50 -11.80 12.09
N VAL A 325 16.35 -12.82 12.29
CA VAL A 325 15.99 -14.04 13.03
C VAL A 325 15.55 -13.72 14.45
N ALA A 326 16.35 -12.93 15.18
CA ALA A 326 16.11 -12.59 16.57
C ALA A 326 14.79 -11.82 16.77
N ASN A 327 14.43 -10.94 15.84
CA ASN A 327 13.21 -10.13 15.90
C ASN A 327 12.04 -10.70 15.08
N MET A 328 12.17 -11.91 14.51
CA MET A 328 11.21 -12.42 13.51
C MET A 328 9.78 -12.51 14.07
N ALA A 329 9.62 -13.05 15.28
CA ALA A 329 8.31 -13.19 15.90
C ALA A 329 7.60 -11.82 16.05
N ASN A 330 8.30 -10.80 16.55
CA ASN A 330 7.73 -9.46 16.70
C ASN A 330 7.40 -8.81 15.35
N ALA A 331 8.30 -8.94 14.37
CA ALA A 331 8.08 -8.40 13.03
C ALA A 331 6.84 -9.04 12.37
N LEU A 332 6.76 -10.38 12.38
CA LEU A 332 5.62 -11.09 11.81
C LEU A 332 4.32 -10.81 12.57
N MET A 333 4.35 -10.66 13.91
CA MET A 333 3.15 -10.29 14.65
C MET A 333 2.64 -8.91 14.25
N ASN A 334 3.53 -7.93 14.09
CA ASN A 334 3.16 -6.60 13.60
C ASN A 334 2.56 -6.68 12.19
N ASP A 335 3.12 -7.52 11.31
CA ASP A 335 2.59 -7.74 9.97
C ASP A 335 1.22 -8.41 10.02
N ILE A 336 1.00 -9.41 10.88
CA ILE A 336 -0.32 -10.05 11.10
C ILE A 336 -1.34 -9.01 11.56
N ARG A 337 -1.01 -8.18 12.55
CA ARG A 337 -1.91 -7.12 13.04
C ARG A 337 -2.31 -6.18 11.90
N LYS A 338 -1.32 -5.72 11.13
CA LYS A 338 -1.52 -4.81 10.01
C LYS A 338 -2.35 -5.45 8.89
N ALA A 339 -2.01 -6.69 8.50
CA ALA A 339 -2.72 -7.44 7.47
C ALA A 339 -4.16 -7.73 7.89
N LYS A 340 -4.41 -8.08 9.16
CA LYS A 340 -5.76 -8.27 9.70
C LYS A 340 -6.58 -7.00 9.60
N THR A 341 -6.04 -5.88 10.07
CA THR A 341 -6.75 -4.58 10.01
C THR A 341 -7.10 -4.21 8.57
N LEU A 342 -6.15 -4.36 7.64
CA LEU A 342 -6.36 -4.03 6.24
C LEU A 342 -7.31 -5.01 5.56
N TYR A 343 -7.20 -6.30 5.82
CA TYR A 343 -8.14 -7.30 5.32
C TYR A 343 -9.56 -7.01 5.78
N THR A 344 -9.79 -6.78 7.08
CA THR A 344 -11.12 -6.44 7.61
C THR A 344 -11.67 -5.19 6.92
N GLN A 345 -10.87 -4.12 6.79
CA GLN A 345 -11.29 -2.91 6.09
C GLN A 345 -11.65 -3.19 4.62
N LYS A 346 -10.77 -3.85 3.85
CA LYS A 346 -11.02 -4.14 2.43
C LYS A 346 -12.17 -5.12 2.21
N ARG A 347 -12.40 -6.04 3.15
CA ARG A 347 -13.53 -6.95 3.16
C ARG A 347 -14.84 -6.19 3.34
N ASP A 348 -14.90 -5.27 4.31
CA ASP A 348 -16.11 -4.51 4.60
C ASP A 348 -16.45 -3.56 3.42
N ILE A 349 -15.42 -2.96 2.80
CA ILE A 349 -15.54 -2.24 1.52
C ILE A 349 -16.19 -3.11 0.44
N MET A 350 -15.66 -4.32 0.27
CA MET A 350 -16.13 -5.21 -0.77
C MET A 350 -17.58 -5.64 -0.56
N LYS A 351 -17.97 -5.86 0.70
CA LYS A 351 -19.37 -6.13 1.07
C LYS A 351 -20.27 -4.95 0.72
N GLY A 352 -19.91 -3.74 1.16
CA GLY A 352 -20.67 -2.53 0.86
C GLY A 352 -20.84 -2.28 -0.64
N LEU A 353 -19.78 -2.50 -1.43
CA LEU A 353 -19.85 -2.42 -2.90
C LEU A 353 -20.74 -3.50 -3.52
N THR A 354 -20.69 -4.71 -2.98
CA THR A 354 -21.51 -5.82 -3.49
C THR A 354 -22.98 -5.58 -3.21
N GLU A 355 -23.32 -5.09 -2.02
CA GLU A 355 -24.68 -4.71 -1.64
C GLU A 355 -25.18 -3.54 -2.50
N LEU A 356 -24.35 -2.51 -2.68
CA LEU A 356 -24.67 -1.33 -3.50
C LEU A 356 -24.97 -1.68 -4.96
N TYR A 357 -24.27 -2.68 -5.51
CA TYR A 357 -24.40 -3.08 -6.91
C TYR A 357 -25.07 -4.45 -7.08
N ALA A 358 -25.91 -4.87 -6.13
CA ALA A 358 -26.50 -6.22 -6.10
C ALA A 358 -27.16 -6.65 -7.42
N GLU A 359 -27.82 -5.73 -8.13
CA GLU A 359 -28.43 -6.00 -9.44
C GLU A 359 -27.41 -6.20 -10.58
N LYS A 360 -26.25 -5.55 -10.49
CA LYS A 360 -25.21 -5.55 -11.54
C LYS A 360 -24.12 -6.61 -11.30
N VAL A 361 -23.87 -6.98 -10.03
CA VAL A 361 -22.84 -7.94 -9.63
C VAL A 361 -22.96 -9.30 -10.35
N PRO A 362 -24.15 -9.91 -10.53
CA PRO A 362 -24.26 -11.17 -11.27
C PRO A 362 -23.72 -11.09 -12.71
N LEU A 363 -23.92 -9.96 -13.38
CA LEU A 363 -23.40 -9.73 -14.73
C LEU A 363 -21.90 -9.41 -14.72
N TRP A 364 -21.43 -8.64 -13.73
CA TRP A 364 -19.99 -8.37 -13.59
C TRP A 364 -19.21 -9.64 -13.30
N ASN A 365 -19.74 -10.55 -12.47
CA ASN A 365 -19.08 -11.79 -12.10
C ASN A 365 -18.77 -12.72 -13.27
N GLN A 366 -19.53 -12.64 -14.36
CA GLN A 366 -19.31 -13.38 -15.59
C GLN A 366 -18.11 -12.86 -16.40
N ALA A 367 -17.57 -11.68 -16.06
CA ALA A 367 -16.44 -11.12 -16.77
C ALA A 367 -15.15 -11.90 -16.46
N ASP A 368 -14.39 -12.15 -17.52
CA ASP A 368 -13.07 -12.75 -17.42
C ASP A 368 -12.11 -11.81 -16.65
N ARG A 369 -11.51 -12.34 -15.59
CA ARG A 369 -10.53 -11.65 -14.75
C ARG A 369 -9.11 -11.73 -15.34
N GLN A 370 -8.90 -12.58 -16.35
CA GLN A 370 -7.64 -12.64 -17.08
C GLN A 370 -7.53 -11.49 -18.10
N ALA A 371 -6.31 -10.97 -18.25
CA ALA A 371 -6.04 -9.91 -19.21
C ALA A 371 -5.97 -10.48 -20.63
N GLN A 372 -6.90 -10.08 -21.50
CA GLN A 372 -6.92 -10.53 -22.89
C GLN A 372 -6.19 -9.52 -23.78
N THR A 373 -5.33 -10.04 -24.67
CA THR A 373 -4.64 -9.21 -25.67
C THR A 373 -5.49 -9.15 -26.92
N LYS A 374 -6.15 -8.01 -27.18
CA LYS A 374 -6.93 -7.82 -28.42
C LYS A 374 -6.05 -7.73 -29.68
N LYS A 375 -4.83 -7.23 -29.52
CA LYS A 375 -3.77 -7.18 -30.55
C LYS A 375 -2.40 -7.36 -29.90
N PRO A 376 -1.48 -8.17 -30.45
CA PRO A 376 -0.13 -8.31 -29.93
C PRO A 376 0.55 -6.94 -29.79
N GLY A 377 0.88 -6.54 -28.56
CA GLY A 377 1.75 -5.40 -28.27
C GLY A 377 1.13 -3.98 -28.25
N LYS A 378 -0.19 -3.79 -28.33
CA LYS A 378 -0.78 -2.42 -28.30
C LYS A 378 -1.89 -2.17 -27.29
N GLU A 379 -2.81 -3.12 -27.06
CA GLU A 379 -3.94 -2.91 -26.13
C GLU A 379 -4.23 -4.16 -25.32
N ILE A 380 -4.14 -4.02 -24.00
CA ILE A 380 -4.52 -5.04 -23.02
C ILE A 380 -5.90 -4.64 -22.48
N GLU A 381 -6.89 -5.50 -22.67
CA GLU A 381 -8.19 -5.35 -22.05
C GLU A 381 -8.22 -6.14 -20.73
N CYS A 382 -8.66 -5.48 -19.67
CA CYS A 382 -8.62 -6.03 -18.32
C CYS A 382 -9.69 -5.36 -17.48
N VAL A 383 -10.41 -6.14 -16.67
CA VAL A 383 -11.50 -5.64 -15.80
C VAL A 383 -11.06 -4.58 -14.78
N TYR A 384 -9.75 -4.53 -14.47
CA TYR A 384 -9.18 -3.56 -13.53
C TYR A 384 -8.83 -2.20 -14.16
N ARG A 385 -9.02 -2.04 -15.49
CA ARG A 385 -8.70 -0.81 -16.22
C ARG A 385 -9.90 -0.35 -17.07
N GLN A 386 -10.28 0.91 -16.87
CA GLN A 386 -11.27 1.58 -17.71
C GLN A 386 -10.78 1.67 -19.16
N ARG A 387 -11.65 1.39 -20.12
CA ARG A 387 -11.37 1.60 -21.53
C ARG A 387 -11.13 3.09 -21.78
N PRO A 388 -10.15 3.45 -22.62
CA PRO A 388 -9.92 4.84 -22.99
C PRO A 388 -11.04 5.33 -23.93
N GLN A 389 -12.24 5.56 -23.38
CA GLN A 389 -13.24 6.41 -24.03
C GLN A 389 -12.82 7.87 -23.84
N LYS A 390 -12.98 8.69 -24.89
CA LYS A 390 -12.89 10.15 -24.74
C LYS A 390 -13.89 10.55 -23.64
N LEU A 391 -13.40 11.20 -22.57
CA LEU A 391 -14.28 11.88 -21.63
C LEU A 391 -15.32 12.67 -22.43
N LEU A 392 -16.60 12.63 -22.00
CA LEU A 392 -17.58 13.59 -22.50
C LEU A 392 -16.93 14.99 -22.38
N SER A 393 -16.86 15.73 -23.49
CA SER A 393 -16.15 17.00 -23.49
C SER A 393 -16.71 17.90 -22.38
N GLN A 394 -15.83 18.64 -21.72
CA GLN A 394 -16.22 19.55 -20.65
C GLN A 394 -17.42 20.45 -21.01
N SER A 395 -17.45 20.93 -22.26
CA SER A 395 -18.55 21.70 -22.82
C SER A 395 -19.85 20.91 -22.91
N ARG A 396 -19.79 19.61 -23.17
CA ARG A 396 -20.94 18.71 -23.24
C ARG A 396 -21.50 18.38 -21.86
N VAL A 397 -20.65 18.21 -20.84
CA VAL A 397 -21.09 18.01 -19.45
C VAL A 397 -21.80 19.27 -18.93
N TYR A 398 -21.22 20.45 -19.18
CA TYR A 398 -21.84 21.74 -18.85
C TYR A 398 -23.16 21.97 -19.60
N GLU A 399 -23.23 21.67 -20.90
CA GLU A 399 -24.49 21.71 -21.67
C GLU A 399 -25.54 20.72 -21.17
N LEU A 400 -25.13 19.52 -20.73
CA LEU A 400 -26.06 18.51 -20.22
C LEU A 400 -26.65 18.94 -18.87
N MET A 401 -25.86 19.55 -17.99
CA MET A 401 -26.35 20.15 -16.74
C MET A 401 -27.34 21.29 -17.00
N LEU A 402 -27.04 22.17 -17.97
CA LEU A 402 -27.96 23.25 -18.37
C LEU A 402 -29.25 22.70 -19.03
N LYS A 403 -29.13 21.65 -19.85
CA LYS A 403 -30.27 21.01 -20.53
C LYS A 403 -31.16 20.20 -19.58
N GLU A 404 -30.61 19.65 -18.48
CA GLU A 404 -31.41 19.02 -17.42
C GLU A 404 -32.26 20.04 -16.65
N ASP A 405 -31.71 21.23 -16.39
CA ASP A 405 -32.44 22.35 -15.79
C ASP A 405 -33.53 22.89 -16.74
N GLU A 406 -33.25 22.99 -18.04
CA GLU A 406 -34.21 23.47 -19.05
C GLU A 406 -35.33 22.44 -19.37
N LYS A 407 -35.03 21.13 -19.34
CA LYS A 407 -36.01 20.06 -19.65
C LYS A 407 -37.10 19.88 -18.59
N LYS A 408 -36.89 20.33 -17.35
CA LYS A 408 -37.87 20.21 -16.25
C LYS A 408 -38.86 21.39 -16.16
N GLU A 409 -38.91 22.30 -17.14
CA GLU A 409 -39.75 23.52 -17.10
C GLU A 409 -41.02 23.50 -17.98
N HIS A 410 -41.35 22.42 -18.67
CA HIS A 410 -42.56 22.38 -19.51
C HIS A 410 -43.55 21.30 -19.12
N THR A 411 -44.36 21.57 -18.09
CA THR A 411 -45.79 21.15 -18.04
C THR A 411 -46.52 21.78 -16.86
N SER A 412 -47.43 22.72 -17.12
CA SER A 412 -48.80 22.70 -16.56
C SER A 412 -49.60 23.92 -17.03
N VAL A 413 -50.78 23.64 -17.55
CA VAL A 413 -51.80 24.58 -18.05
C VAL A 413 -52.84 24.78 -16.94
N TRP A 414 -53.35 26.01 -16.81
CA TRP A 414 -54.35 26.43 -15.83
C TRP A 414 -55.77 25.88 -16.12
N GLY A 415 -56.50 25.55 -15.05
CA GLY A 415 -57.95 25.31 -15.02
C GLY A 415 -58.46 25.10 -13.59
N THR A 416 -59.59 25.71 -13.24
CA THR A 416 -60.06 26.11 -11.89
C THR A 416 -60.76 25.00 -11.06
N GLN A 417 -60.77 25.24 -9.73
CA GLN A 417 -61.64 24.74 -8.63
C GLN A 417 -61.12 23.62 -7.67
N LEU A 418 -61.06 24.03 -6.38
CA LEU A 418 -60.57 23.40 -5.14
C LEU A 418 -59.08 22.98 -5.11
N PRO A 419 -58.32 23.19 -4.01
CA PRO A 419 -56.89 22.89 -3.98
C PRO A 419 -56.66 21.39 -4.13
N SER A 420 -56.30 20.93 -5.33
CA SER A 420 -55.84 19.56 -5.52
C SER A 420 -54.46 19.42 -4.86
N LYS A 421 -54.11 18.21 -4.39
CA LYS A 421 -52.75 17.90 -3.90
C LYS A 421 -51.64 18.33 -4.89
N GLY A 422 -51.97 18.38 -6.19
CA GLY A 422 -51.08 18.88 -7.24
C GLY A 422 -50.77 20.38 -7.17
N ALA A 423 -51.71 21.23 -6.73
CA ALA A 423 -51.47 22.67 -6.58
C ALA A 423 -50.51 22.97 -5.41
N VAL A 424 -50.65 22.25 -4.29
CA VAL A 424 -49.73 22.31 -3.15
C VAL A 424 -48.34 21.82 -3.55
N ALA A 425 -48.25 20.70 -4.28
CA ALA A 425 -46.97 20.20 -4.78
C ALA A 425 -46.29 21.18 -5.76
N ALA A 426 -47.04 21.82 -6.67
CA ALA A 426 -46.50 22.83 -7.58
C ALA A 426 -45.96 24.07 -6.84
N MET A 427 -46.67 24.53 -5.80
CA MET A 427 -46.23 25.62 -4.94
C MET A 427 -44.92 25.27 -4.22
N LEU A 428 -44.85 24.09 -3.60
CA LEU A 428 -43.67 23.60 -2.88
C LEU A 428 -42.47 23.37 -3.82
N ASN A 429 -42.70 22.81 -5.01
CA ASN A 429 -41.65 22.67 -6.03
C ASN A 429 -41.06 24.04 -6.43
N ASN A 430 -41.92 25.03 -6.69
CA ASN A 430 -41.47 26.39 -6.98
C ASN A 430 -40.67 26.98 -5.82
N ALA A 431 -41.09 26.75 -4.57
CA ALA A 431 -40.38 27.21 -3.39
C ALA A 431 -38.99 26.56 -3.20
N LEU A 432 -38.86 25.24 -3.44
CA LEU A 432 -37.57 24.55 -3.41
C LEU A 432 -36.61 25.08 -4.49
N LYS A 433 -37.13 25.34 -5.70
CA LYS A 433 -36.36 25.98 -6.79
C LYS A 433 -35.91 27.40 -6.42
N ILE A 434 -36.77 28.20 -5.79
CA ILE A 434 -36.40 29.53 -5.30
C ILE A 434 -35.26 29.40 -4.28
N GLY A 435 -35.36 28.49 -3.32
CA GLY A 435 -34.31 28.27 -2.32
C GLY A 435 -32.95 27.91 -2.92
N SER A 436 -32.90 27.04 -3.94
CA SER A 436 -31.64 26.71 -4.64
C SER A 436 -31.08 27.91 -5.42
N LEU A 437 -31.94 28.71 -6.07
CA LEU A 437 -31.51 29.95 -6.74
C LEU A 437 -31.00 31.01 -5.76
N GLN A 438 -31.64 31.18 -4.60
CA GLN A 438 -31.17 32.10 -3.55
C GLN A 438 -29.77 31.70 -3.06
N ARG A 439 -29.54 30.40 -2.79
CA ARG A 439 -28.21 29.88 -2.40
C ARG A 439 -27.16 30.05 -3.50
N LYS A 440 -27.53 29.82 -4.77
CA LYS A 440 -26.66 30.08 -5.93
C LYS A 440 -26.19 31.54 -5.97
N ILE A 441 -27.08 32.51 -5.73
CA ILE A 441 -26.72 33.94 -5.67
C ILE A 441 -25.80 34.24 -4.49
N ILE A 442 -26.13 33.76 -3.28
CA ILE A 442 -25.31 33.93 -2.07
C ILE A 442 -23.88 33.43 -2.30
N GLN A 443 -23.75 32.24 -2.89
CA GLN A 443 -22.45 31.64 -3.13
C GLN A 443 -21.67 32.35 -4.23
N LYS A 444 -22.34 32.78 -5.32
CA LYS A 444 -21.74 33.63 -6.36
C LYS A 444 -21.18 34.94 -5.78
N LEU A 445 -21.93 35.59 -4.88
CA LEU A 445 -21.51 36.81 -4.18
C LEU A 445 -20.31 36.55 -3.25
N ALA A 446 -20.31 35.44 -2.51
CA ALA A 446 -19.20 35.05 -1.64
C ALA A 446 -17.91 34.74 -2.44
N GLN A 447 -18.03 34.07 -3.59
CA GLN A 447 -16.88 33.76 -4.44
C GLN A 447 -16.34 34.99 -5.21
N GLY A 448 -17.23 35.91 -5.60
CA GLY A 448 -16.85 37.19 -6.19
C GLY A 448 -16.03 38.06 -5.23
N LYS A 449 -16.45 38.15 -3.96
CA LYS A 449 -15.71 38.88 -2.90
C LYS A 449 -14.34 38.27 -2.59
N SER A 450 -14.18 36.96 -2.78
CA SER A 450 -12.91 36.25 -2.52
C SER A 450 -12.00 36.12 -3.74
N GLY A 451 -12.39 36.69 -4.90
CA GLY A 451 -11.59 36.66 -6.14
C GLY A 451 -11.43 35.27 -6.76
N LYS A 452 -12.24 34.28 -6.33
CA LYS A 452 -12.14 32.88 -6.78
C LYS A 452 -12.82 32.63 -8.12
N ARG A 453 -13.83 33.43 -8.49
CA ARG A 453 -14.58 33.37 -9.75
C ARG A 453 -14.81 34.80 -10.27
N ASN A 454 -14.67 34.99 -11.59
CA ASN A 454 -15.08 36.22 -12.25
C ASN A 454 -16.60 36.18 -12.49
N THR A 455 -17.38 36.49 -11.47
CA THR A 455 -18.83 36.63 -11.60
C THR A 455 -19.14 38.04 -12.13
N THR A 456 -19.94 38.15 -13.18
CA THR A 456 -20.35 39.45 -13.72
C THR A 456 -21.58 39.99 -12.98
N ASP A 457 -21.66 41.32 -12.81
CA ASP A 457 -22.84 41.96 -12.20
C ASP A 457 -24.13 41.70 -13.02
N ALA A 458 -23.98 41.49 -14.33
CA ALA A 458 -25.08 41.12 -15.22
C ALA A 458 -25.65 39.74 -14.91
N GLU A 459 -24.81 38.74 -14.59
CA GLU A 459 -25.27 37.41 -14.17
C GLU A 459 -26.05 37.47 -12.86
N ILE A 460 -25.55 38.23 -11.87
CA ILE A 460 -26.23 38.37 -10.57
C ILE A 460 -27.58 39.08 -10.75
N LYS A 461 -27.63 40.12 -11.58
CA LYS A 461 -28.87 40.84 -11.88
C LYS A 461 -29.90 39.94 -12.57
N ASN A 462 -29.47 39.09 -13.50
CA ASN A 462 -30.35 38.12 -14.16
C ASN A 462 -30.88 37.07 -13.18
N ASP A 463 -30.00 36.50 -12.34
CA ASP A 463 -30.40 35.51 -11.33
C ASP A 463 -31.39 36.13 -10.31
N ARG A 464 -31.15 37.37 -9.85
CA ARG A 464 -32.08 38.10 -8.96
C ARG A 464 -33.44 38.35 -9.62
N GLN A 465 -33.47 38.72 -10.89
CA GLN A 465 -34.73 38.91 -11.62
C GLN A 465 -35.52 37.60 -11.71
N GLN A 466 -34.84 36.48 -11.96
CA GLN A 466 -35.48 35.16 -11.99
C GLN A 466 -36.06 34.76 -10.63
N VAL A 467 -35.34 35.05 -9.55
CA VAL A 467 -35.83 34.80 -8.17
C VAL A 467 -37.06 35.66 -7.88
N LEU A 468 -37.01 36.96 -8.17
CA LEU A 468 -38.13 37.88 -7.96
C LEU A 468 -39.40 37.40 -8.67
N THR A 469 -39.31 37.06 -9.96
CA THR A 469 -40.47 36.56 -10.73
C THR A 469 -41.01 35.25 -10.15
N ARG A 470 -40.16 34.36 -9.63
CA ARG A 470 -40.62 33.12 -9.00
C ARG A 470 -41.23 33.36 -7.61
N ILE A 471 -40.70 34.30 -6.84
CA ILE A 471 -41.26 34.73 -5.54
C ILE A 471 -42.65 35.33 -5.74
N GLU A 472 -42.83 36.21 -6.73
CA GLU A 472 -44.15 36.77 -7.05
C GLU A 472 -45.19 35.67 -7.33
N ARG A 473 -44.82 34.65 -8.13
CA ARG A 473 -45.68 33.47 -8.38
C ARG A 473 -45.94 32.65 -7.11
N LEU A 474 -44.94 32.51 -6.24
CA LEU A 474 -45.09 31.84 -4.94
C LEU A 474 -46.07 32.61 -4.06
N ARG A 475 -45.98 33.93 -3.95
CA ARG A 475 -46.89 34.76 -3.14
C ARG A 475 -48.34 34.65 -3.63
N MET A 476 -48.56 34.64 -4.95
CA MET A 476 -49.89 34.43 -5.53
C MET A 476 -50.48 33.06 -5.17
N SER A 477 -49.64 32.03 -5.12
CA SER A 477 -50.04 30.67 -4.72
C SER A 477 -50.31 30.58 -3.20
N GLN A 478 -49.45 31.18 -2.39
CA GLN A 478 -49.59 31.22 -0.92
C GLN A 478 -50.85 31.95 -0.47
N LYS A 479 -51.27 33.01 -1.17
CA LYS A 479 -52.54 33.70 -0.90
C LYS A 479 -53.76 32.78 -0.99
N ILE A 480 -53.70 31.76 -1.85
CA ILE A 480 -54.80 30.82 -2.10
C ILE A 480 -54.66 29.57 -1.22
N LEU A 481 -53.45 29.04 -1.09
CA LEU A 481 -53.19 27.72 -0.50
C LEU A 481 -52.82 27.78 0.99
N THR A 482 -52.20 28.88 1.44
CA THR A 482 -51.76 29.08 2.83
C THR A 482 -52.06 30.52 3.28
N PRO A 483 -53.33 30.96 3.35
CA PRO A 483 -53.67 32.34 3.72
C PRO A 483 -53.25 32.71 5.15
N GLN A 484 -53.02 31.72 6.01
CA GLN A 484 -52.71 31.91 7.44
C GLN A 484 -51.36 32.59 7.68
N ILE A 485 -50.47 32.64 6.67
CA ILE A 485 -49.16 33.30 6.76
C ILE A 485 -49.19 34.79 6.34
N GLU A 486 -50.34 35.31 5.90
CA GLU A 486 -50.49 36.70 5.43
C GLU A 486 -49.99 37.78 6.42
N PRO A 487 -50.22 37.68 7.75
CA PRO A 487 -49.68 38.65 8.71
C PRO A 487 -48.15 38.73 8.71
N TYR A 488 -47.47 37.59 8.55
CA TYR A 488 -46.01 37.51 8.51
C TYR A 488 -45.45 38.05 7.19
N LEU A 489 -46.16 37.81 6.07
CA LEU A 489 -45.80 38.35 4.76
C LEU A 489 -45.88 39.88 4.74
N MET A 490 -46.92 40.47 5.33
CA MET A 490 -47.11 41.92 5.35
C MET A 490 -46.08 42.65 6.19
N GLU A 491 -45.56 42.02 7.24
CA GLU A 491 -44.45 42.54 8.04
C GLU A 491 -43.13 42.47 7.25
N HIS A 492 -42.83 41.33 6.62
CA HIS A 492 -41.59 41.13 5.85
C HIS A 492 -41.48 42.00 4.59
N ILE A 493 -42.60 42.24 3.89
CA ILE A 493 -42.65 43.13 2.72
C ILE A 493 -42.23 44.57 3.11
N ARG A 494 -42.47 44.99 4.35
CA ARG A 494 -42.03 46.32 4.84
C ARG A 494 -40.51 46.40 5.02
N GLU A 495 -39.85 45.29 5.30
CA GLU A 495 -38.40 45.22 5.55
C GLU A 495 -37.57 45.32 4.25
N ARG A 496 -38.18 45.09 3.07
CA ARG A 496 -37.54 45.11 1.75
C ARG A 496 -36.20 44.34 1.70
N PRO A 497 -36.19 43.03 2.02
CA PRO A 497 -34.98 42.24 1.94
C PRO A 497 -34.49 42.12 0.49
N GLU A 498 -33.18 41.91 0.32
CA GLU A 498 -32.63 41.51 -0.98
C GLU A 498 -33.24 40.17 -1.42
N PRO A 499 -33.44 39.91 -2.73
CA PRO A 499 -34.15 38.71 -3.21
C PRO A 499 -33.55 37.39 -2.72
N GLU A 500 -32.23 37.33 -2.55
CA GLU A 500 -31.53 36.15 -2.03
C GLU A 500 -31.66 35.92 -0.51
N LEU A 501 -32.18 36.90 0.24
CA LEU A 501 -32.40 36.83 1.69
C LEU A 501 -33.89 36.79 2.08
N GLU A 502 -34.79 36.87 1.10
CA GLU A 502 -36.22 36.88 1.35
C GLU A 502 -36.71 35.52 1.89
N LYS A 503 -37.38 35.53 3.04
CA LYS A 503 -37.91 34.32 3.68
C LYS A 503 -39.13 33.80 2.92
N LEU A 504 -39.17 32.50 2.64
CA LEU A 504 -40.24 31.91 1.83
C LEU A 504 -41.52 31.62 2.63
N TYR A 505 -41.43 31.54 3.97
CA TYR A 505 -42.54 31.23 4.88
C TYR A 505 -43.20 29.88 4.55
N LEU A 506 -42.37 28.86 4.34
CA LEU A 506 -42.82 27.49 4.21
C LEU A 506 -43.18 26.88 5.59
N PRO A 507 -43.96 25.80 5.65
CA PRO A 507 -44.21 25.09 6.92
C PRO A 507 -42.92 24.77 7.70
N SER A 508 -41.82 24.43 7.03
CA SER A 508 -40.49 24.22 7.64
C SER A 508 -39.86 25.45 8.31
N ASP A 509 -40.35 26.65 8.01
CA ASP A 509 -39.83 27.91 8.56
C ASP A 509 -40.42 28.25 9.94
N PHE A 510 -41.33 27.40 10.43
CA PHE A 510 -41.98 27.48 11.73
C PHE A 510 -41.51 26.30 12.60
N ASP A 511 -40.46 26.55 13.40
CA ASP A 511 -39.66 25.54 14.10
C ASP A 511 -40.41 24.67 15.13
N ASN A 512 -41.67 24.99 15.46
CA ASN A 512 -42.44 24.28 16.49
C ASN A 512 -43.70 23.64 15.90
N ILE A 513 -43.89 22.34 16.15
CA ILE A 513 -45.12 21.59 15.82
C ILE A 513 -46.37 22.34 16.32
N ARG A 514 -46.30 22.97 17.50
CA ARG A 514 -47.40 23.78 18.04
C ARG A 514 -47.74 25.00 17.18
N ASN A 515 -46.73 25.69 16.63
CA ASN A 515 -46.95 26.86 15.78
C ASN A 515 -47.52 26.46 14.42
N ARG A 516 -47.08 25.31 13.87
CA ARG A 516 -47.65 24.73 12.64
C ARG A 516 -49.10 24.30 12.82
N ALA A 517 -49.42 23.68 13.97
CA ALA A 517 -50.77 23.29 14.36
C ALA A 517 -51.69 24.51 14.54
N MET A 518 -51.21 25.56 15.22
CA MET A 518 -51.96 26.81 15.42
C MET A 518 -52.25 27.55 14.11
N LEU A 519 -51.37 27.42 13.11
CA LEU A 519 -51.54 28.02 11.78
C LEU A 519 -52.26 27.10 10.78
N GLY A 520 -52.65 25.88 11.19
CA GLY A 520 -53.33 24.91 10.31
C GLY A 520 -52.48 24.41 9.15
N LEU A 521 -51.14 24.38 9.29
CA LEU A 521 -50.18 24.04 8.23
C LEU A 521 -49.75 22.56 8.23
N GLU A 522 -50.43 21.68 8.97
CA GLU A 522 -50.01 20.29 9.16
C GLU A 522 -50.03 19.47 7.87
N GLU A 523 -51.13 19.54 7.10
CA GLU A 523 -51.26 18.79 5.84
C GLU A 523 -50.26 19.26 4.77
N VAL A 524 -50.02 20.57 4.70
CA VAL A 524 -49.04 21.16 3.77
C VAL A 524 -47.61 20.85 4.22
N GLY A 525 -47.37 20.79 5.54
CA GLY A 525 -46.08 20.40 6.11
C GLY A 525 -45.72 18.95 5.84
N GLU A 526 -46.70 18.04 5.86
CA GLU A 526 -46.47 16.63 5.49
C GLU A 526 -46.19 16.46 3.99
N ALA A 527 -46.91 17.19 3.14
CA ALA A 527 -46.61 17.24 1.71
C ALA A 527 -45.22 17.83 1.43
N GLN A 528 -44.80 18.84 2.21
CA GLN A 528 -43.45 19.40 2.13
C GLN A 528 -42.38 18.37 2.52
N ARG A 529 -42.61 17.59 3.58
CA ARG A 529 -41.67 16.55 4.04
C ARG A 529 -41.33 15.57 2.93
N LEU A 530 -42.35 15.00 2.27
CA LEU A 530 -42.17 14.05 1.17
C LEU A 530 -41.41 14.65 -0.03
N MET A 531 -41.67 15.92 -0.36
CA MET A 531 -40.96 16.60 -1.46
C MET A 531 -39.52 16.93 -1.12
N VAL A 532 -39.24 17.31 0.13
CA VAL A 532 -37.88 17.60 0.61
C VAL A 532 -37.06 16.31 0.67
N GLU A 533 -37.64 15.19 1.11
CA GLU A 533 -36.99 13.87 1.04
C GLU A 533 -36.60 13.52 -0.40
N GLY A 534 -37.52 13.64 -1.36
CA GLY A 534 -37.22 13.43 -2.78
C GLY A 534 -36.12 14.37 -3.31
N ALA A 535 -36.18 15.66 -2.97
CA ALA A 535 -35.17 16.63 -3.40
C ALA A 535 -33.80 16.39 -2.76
N ALA A 536 -33.74 15.89 -1.52
CA ALA A 536 -32.51 15.54 -0.83
C ALA A 536 -31.83 14.34 -1.52
N ASN A 537 -32.62 13.35 -1.93
CA ASN A 537 -32.15 12.18 -2.69
C ASN A 537 -31.50 12.62 -4.01
N ASP A 538 -32.19 13.47 -4.76
CA ASP A 538 -31.69 14.01 -6.03
C ASP A 538 -30.41 14.85 -5.81
N ALA A 539 -30.34 15.61 -4.71
CA ALA A 539 -29.16 16.42 -4.39
C ALA A 539 -27.93 15.55 -4.11
N ILE A 540 -28.10 14.43 -3.40
CA ILE A 540 -27.03 13.46 -3.15
C ILE A 540 -26.50 12.89 -4.47
N GLN A 541 -27.38 12.47 -5.38
CA GLN A 541 -26.97 11.95 -6.69
C GLN A 541 -26.21 13.01 -7.53
N ARG A 542 -26.65 14.27 -7.48
CA ARG A 542 -25.92 15.38 -8.14
C ARG A 542 -24.53 15.59 -7.54
N VAL A 543 -24.39 15.56 -6.21
CA VAL A 543 -23.09 15.67 -5.55
C VAL A 543 -22.17 14.53 -6.00
N GLN A 544 -22.67 13.29 -6.05
CA GLN A 544 -21.91 12.15 -6.54
C GLN A 544 -21.41 12.40 -7.98
N SER A 545 -22.30 12.77 -8.91
CA SER A 545 -21.95 13.00 -10.32
C SER A 545 -20.90 14.11 -10.50
N ILE A 546 -21.05 15.23 -9.79
CA ILE A 546 -20.09 16.35 -9.86
C ILE A 546 -18.74 15.94 -9.25
N ALA A 547 -18.75 15.21 -8.12
CA ALA A 547 -17.53 14.73 -7.49
C ALA A 547 -16.76 13.74 -8.39
N LYS A 548 -17.46 12.78 -9.05
CA LYS A 548 -16.87 11.87 -10.05
C LYS A 548 -16.21 12.66 -11.18
N THR A 549 -16.90 13.68 -11.69
CA THR A 549 -16.40 14.55 -12.76
C THR A 549 -15.18 15.36 -12.33
N LEU A 550 -15.22 15.94 -11.13
CA LEU A 550 -14.13 16.76 -10.57
C LEU A 550 -12.84 15.94 -10.41
N SER A 551 -12.92 14.75 -9.81
CA SER A 551 -11.76 13.87 -9.64
C SER A 551 -11.09 13.52 -10.97
N ASN A 552 -11.89 13.24 -12.00
CA ASN A 552 -11.37 12.94 -13.33
C ASN A 552 -10.80 14.18 -14.04
N ALA A 553 -11.42 15.35 -13.90
CA ALA A 553 -10.91 16.60 -14.46
C ALA A 553 -9.56 17.00 -13.83
N VAL A 554 -9.35 16.75 -12.54
CA VAL A 554 -8.06 16.97 -11.86
C VAL A 554 -6.97 16.09 -12.46
N LYS A 555 -7.30 14.82 -12.75
CA LYS A 555 -6.39 13.89 -13.39
C LYS A 555 -6.07 14.30 -14.84
N ASP A 556 -7.09 14.63 -15.63
CA ASP A 556 -6.92 15.06 -17.02
C ASP A 556 -6.03 16.32 -17.12
N LYS A 557 -6.23 17.30 -16.22
CA LYS A 557 -5.34 18.47 -16.12
C LYS A 557 -3.88 18.07 -15.88
N LYS A 558 -3.64 17.08 -15.01
CA LYS A 558 -2.29 16.62 -14.68
C LYS A 558 -1.62 15.89 -15.85
N ASP A 559 -2.39 15.06 -16.55
CA ASP A 559 -1.88 14.18 -17.60
C ASP A 559 -1.76 14.90 -18.95
N ASN A 560 -2.70 15.81 -19.27
CA ASN A 560 -2.88 16.34 -20.63
C ASN A 560 -2.72 17.85 -20.76
N ALA A 561 -2.87 18.66 -19.69
CA ALA A 561 -2.74 20.11 -19.82
C ALA A 561 -1.28 20.56 -19.79
N SER A 562 -0.74 20.93 -20.95
CA SER A 562 0.62 21.47 -21.10
C SER A 562 0.60 22.88 -21.71
N GLY A 563 1.44 23.77 -21.17
CA GLY A 563 1.46 25.19 -21.56
C GLY A 563 0.39 26.05 -20.86
N GLN A 564 0.56 27.37 -20.95
CA GLN A 564 -0.20 28.34 -20.15
C GLN A 564 -1.70 28.35 -20.49
N THR A 565 -2.06 28.34 -21.77
CA THR A 565 -3.47 28.40 -22.20
C THR A 565 -4.28 27.18 -21.78
N GLN A 566 -3.73 25.97 -21.93
CA GLN A 566 -4.39 24.73 -21.53
C GLN A 566 -4.54 24.65 -20.01
N GLN A 567 -3.50 25.04 -19.26
CA GLN A 567 -3.53 25.11 -17.80
C GLN A 567 -4.58 26.11 -17.30
N THR A 568 -4.70 27.30 -17.92
CA THR A 568 -5.72 28.29 -17.55
C THR A 568 -7.13 27.77 -17.81
N ARG A 569 -7.38 27.16 -18.97
CA ARG A 569 -8.69 26.57 -19.30
C ARG A 569 -9.07 25.47 -18.31
N ALA A 570 -8.20 24.48 -18.09
CA ALA A 570 -8.44 23.40 -17.15
C ALA A 570 -8.61 23.90 -15.70
N THR A 571 -7.92 24.99 -15.31
CA THR A 571 -8.12 25.60 -14.00
C THR A 571 -9.48 26.26 -13.87
N ALA A 572 -9.95 26.99 -14.89
CA ALA A 572 -11.28 27.58 -14.89
C ALA A 572 -12.38 26.50 -14.78
N THR A 573 -12.19 25.37 -15.47
CA THR A 573 -13.05 24.18 -15.34
C THR A 573 -13.14 23.66 -13.92
N LEU A 574 -12.00 23.47 -13.27
CA LEU A 574 -11.93 22.94 -11.91
C LEU A 574 -12.58 23.90 -10.92
N THR A 575 -12.38 25.21 -11.10
CA THR A 575 -13.05 26.24 -10.30
C THR A 575 -14.57 26.16 -10.47
N GLU A 576 -15.06 25.95 -11.69
CA GLU A 576 -16.50 25.84 -11.96
C GLU A 576 -17.11 24.55 -11.39
N LEU A 577 -16.47 23.39 -11.61
CA LEU A 577 -16.92 22.12 -11.02
C LEU A 577 -16.89 22.19 -9.49
N LYS A 578 -15.90 22.85 -8.91
CA LYS A 578 -15.81 23.04 -7.46
C LYS A 578 -16.91 23.96 -6.93
N PHE A 579 -17.26 25.03 -7.65
CA PHE A 579 -18.42 25.86 -7.32
C PHE A 579 -19.71 25.04 -7.29
N TRP A 580 -19.96 24.25 -8.32
CA TRP A 580 -21.16 23.40 -8.38
C TRP A 580 -21.17 22.35 -7.27
N LEU A 581 -20.01 21.74 -6.96
CA LEU A 581 -19.90 20.80 -5.85
C LEU A 581 -20.29 21.46 -4.52
N ASP A 582 -19.69 22.60 -4.21
CA ASP A 582 -19.95 23.35 -2.98
C ASP A 582 -21.42 23.81 -2.91
N LEU A 583 -22.01 24.23 -4.05
CA LEU A 583 -23.44 24.62 -4.14
C LEU A 583 -24.36 23.45 -3.81
N THR A 584 -24.07 22.29 -4.40
CA THR A 584 -24.94 21.11 -4.27
C THR A 584 -24.85 20.52 -2.86
N ILE A 585 -23.67 20.60 -2.22
CA ILE A 585 -23.50 20.28 -0.79
C ILE A 585 -24.36 21.20 0.08
N GLU A 586 -24.31 22.50 -0.17
CA GLU A 586 -25.11 23.49 0.57
C GLU A 586 -26.62 23.30 0.35
N ASP A 587 -27.03 23.01 -0.89
CA ASP A 587 -28.42 22.67 -1.24
C ASP A 587 -28.90 21.45 -0.43
N TYR A 588 -28.11 20.39 -0.40
CA TYR A 588 -28.44 19.20 0.39
C TYR A 588 -28.54 19.52 1.89
N ASN A 589 -27.57 20.24 2.46
CA ASN A 589 -27.57 20.58 3.88
C ASN A 589 -28.78 21.47 4.24
N ALA A 590 -29.17 22.39 3.36
CA ALA A 590 -30.38 23.19 3.54
C ALA A 590 -31.66 22.34 3.52
N LEU A 591 -31.77 21.36 2.60
CA LEU A 591 -32.89 20.41 2.56
C LEU A 591 -32.94 19.56 3.83
N ARG A 592 -31.79 19.10 4.31
CA ARG A 592 -31.66 18.39 5.59
C ARG A 592 -32.16 19.23 6.76
N HIS A 593 -31.80 20.52 6.82
CA HIS A 593 -32.32 21.44 7.85
C HIS A 593 -33.84 21.58 7.78
N MET A 594 -34.44 21.62 6.58
CA MET A 594 -35.90 21.62 6.44
C MET A 594 -36.53 20.34 6.99
N LEU A 595 -35.94 19.16 6.75
CA LEU A 595 -36.42 17.90 7.31
C LEU A 595 -36.37 17.89 8.85
N ILE A 596 -35.29 18.41 9.43
CA ILE A 596 -35.16 18.56 10.90
C ILE A 596 -36.30 19.42 11.45
N ASN A 597 -36.53 20.58 10.83
CA ASN A 597 -37.61 21.49 11.25
C ASN A 597 -39.01 20.89 11.08
N LEU A 598 -39.19 19.99 10.12
CA LEU A 598 -40.45 19.29 9.89
C LEU A 598 -40.69 18.14 10.88
N GLY A 599 -39.68 17.71 11.64
CA GLY A 599 -39.79 16.70 12.70
C GLY A 599 -38.81 15.53 12.60
N MET A 600 -37.87 15.55 11.65
CA MET A 600 -36.80 14.56 11.56
C MET A 600 -35.81 14.73 12.73
N PRO A 601 -35.35 13.64 13.39
CA PRO A 601 -34.29 13.73 14.39
C PRO A 601 -33.02 14.36 13.83
N THR A 602 -32.32 15.15 14.64
CA THR A 602 -31.03 15.76 14.25
C THR A 602 -29.93 14.73 14.02
N ALA A 603 -30.04 13.55 14.62
CA ALA A 603 -29.14 12.41 14.47
C ALA A 603 -29.74 11.29 13.60
N ASP A 604 -30.36 11.67 12.48
CA ASP A 604 -30.89 10.70 11.51
C ASP A 604 -29.77 9.88 10.85
N THR A 605 -30.03 8.59 10.64
CA THR A 605 -29.03 7.65 10.09
C THR A 605 -28.95 7.69 8.56
N LEU A 606 -30.04 8.11 7.90
CA LEU A 606 -30.23 8.15 6.45
C LEU A 606 -29.80 9.51 5.86
N TYR A 607 -30.18 10.62 6.50
CA TYR A 607 -29.85 11.99 6.07
C TYR A 607 -28.86 12.67 7.01
N ARG A 608 -27.56 12.42 6.79
CA ARG A 608 -26.46 12.99 7.61
C ARG A 608 -26.01 14.35 7.07
N GLU A 609 -25.29 15.14 7.86
CA GLU A 609 -24.69 16.38 7.37
C GLU A 609 -23.63 16.07 6.30
N LEU A 610 -23.60 16.84 5.21
CA LEU A 610 -22.67 16.63 4.10
C LEU A 610 -21.52 17.63 4.14
N LYS A 611 -20.28 17.12 4.18
CA LYS A 611 -19.06 17.92 4.18
C LYS A 611 -18.27 17.72 2.89
N GLU A 612 -17.34 18.64 2.59
CA GLU A 612 -16.46 18.51 1.42
C GLU A 612 -15.62 17.22 1.46
N SER A 613 -15.19 16.79 2.67
CA SER A 613 -14.46 15.54 2.90
C SER A 613 -15.19 14.31 2.34
N ASP A 614 -16.51 14.37 2.31
CA ASP A 614 -17.40 13.26 2.03
C ASP A 614 -17.50 12.98 0.53
N THR A 615 -16.98 13.91 -0.28
CA THR A 615 -17.04 13.91 -1.75
C THR A 615 -15.79 13.34 -2.40
N PHE A 616 -14.74 13.00 -1.63
CA PHE A 616 -13.49 12.52 -2.21
C PHE A 616 -13.61 11.10 -2.79
N ARG A 617 -13.28 10.95 -4.07
CA ARG A 617 -13.14 9.65 -4.78
C ARG A 617 -11.85 9.60 -5.58
N LYS A 618 -11.15 8.46 -5.57
CA LYS A 618 -9.98 8.23 -6.42
C LYS A 618 -10.41 7.97 -7.87
N PRO A 619 -9.79 8.60 -8.89
CA PRO A 619 -10.17 8.39 -10.29
C PRO A 619 -9.93 6.94 -10.74
N ALA A 620 -10.92 6.27 -11.33
CA ALA A 620 -10.75 4.90 -11.86
C ALA A 620 -9.68 4.82 -12.96
N GLY A 621 -9.48 5.91 -13.71
CA GLY A 621 -8.40 6.01 -14.70
C GLY A 621 -6.99 6.13 -14.10
N ALA A 622 -6.82 6.30 -12.78
CA ALA A 622 -5.51 6.37 -12.14
C ALA A 622 -4.82 5.01 -12.08
N LYS A 623 -3.52 4.98 -12.39
CA LYS A 623 -2.66 3.81 -12.17
C LYS A 623 -2.42 3.66 -10.65
N HIS A 624 -2.49 2.45 -10.11
CA HIS A 624 -2.12 2.16 -8.72
C HIS A 624 -0.67 2.56 -8.46
N ALA A 625 -0.45 3.47 -7.51
CA ALA A 625 0.84 3.85 -6.98
C ALA A 625 1.29 2.98 -5.81
N LEU A 626 2.60 3.00 -5.55
CA LEU A 626 3.16 2.28 -4.41
C LEU A 626 2.56 2.81 -3.11
N GLY A 627 2.12 1.90 -2.25
CA GLY A 627 1.50 2.25 -0.98
C GLY A 627 -0.02 2.41 -1.06
N ASP A 628 -0.59 2.50 -2.27
CA ASP A 628 -2.04 2.74 -2.44
C ASP A 628 -2.90 1.70 -1.73
N THR A 629 -2.45 0.44 -1.66
CA THR A 629 -3.19 -0.63 -0.99
C THR A 629 -3.22 -0.51 0.54
N TYR A 630 -2.30 0.26 1.13
CA TYR A 630 -2.28 0.58 2.57
C TYR A 630 -3.18 1.75 2.91
N TRP A 631 -3.57 2.55 1.92
CA TRP A 631 -4.49 3.65 2.08
C TRP A 631 -5.87 3.20 1.63
N ASN A 632 -6.88 3.73 2.30
CA ASN A 632 -8.22 3.68 1.75
C ASN A 632 -8.39 4.89 0.85
N ASP A 633 -9.08 4.71 -0.27
CA ASP A 633 -9.67 5.85 -0.96
C ASP A 633 -10.54 6.60 0.08
N GLY A 634 -10.60 7.93 0.00
CA GLY A 634 -11.23 8.77 1.06
C GLY A 634 -12.54 8.17 1.54
N ALA A 635 -12.76 8.25 2.85
CA ALA A 635 -13.49 7.34 3.73
C ALA A 635 -14.96 7.02 3.34
N VAL A 636 -15.14 6.44 2.16
CA VAL A 636 -16.32 5.72 1.67
C VAL A 636 -16.31 4.27 2.17
N TRP A 637 -15.37 3.92 3.05
CA TRP A 637 -14.84 2.57 3.09
C TRP A 637 -14.51 2.05 4.50
N THR A 638 -14.90 2.77 5.56
CA THR A 638 -14.49 2.44 6.93
C THR A 638 -15.62 2.20 7.93
N ASN A 639 -16.91 2.24 7.55
CA ASN A 639 -17.95 1.90 8.53
C ASN A 639 -19.30 1.45 7.92
N THR A 640 -19.38 0.21 7.44
CA THR A 640 -20.65 -0.54 7.35
C THR A 640 -20.76 -1.43 8.58
N GLY A 641 -21.37 -0.89 9.65
CA GLY A 641 -21.60 -1.61 10.89
C GLY A 641 -22.82 -1.08 11.61
N VAL A 642 -23.96 -1.74 11.39
CA VAL A 642 -25.07 -1.75 12.35
C VAL A 642 -24.53 -2.38 13.62
N THR A 643 -24.25 -1.59 14.64
CA THR A 643 -24.27 -2.05 16.03
C THR A 643 -24.98 -1.01 16.88
N GLY A 644 -26.06 -1.43 17.51
CA GLY A 644 -26.73 -0.71 18.58
C GLY A 644 -25.75 -0.30 19.69
N GLY A 645 -26.17 0.70 20.45
CA GLY A 645 -25.34 1.40 21.42
C GLY A 645 -24.49 0.50 22.32
N ALA A 646 -23.18 0.66 22.22
CA ALA A 646 -22.26 0.47 23.33
C ALA A 646 -21.08 1.41 23.13
N ARG A 647 -20.94 2.35 24.05
CA ARG A 647 -19.88 3.36 24.13
C ARG A 647 -18.55 2.64 24.43
N ALA A 648 -17.55 2.75 23.55
CA ALA A 648 -16.19 2.33 23.89
C ALA A 648 -15.60 3.31 24.93
N PRO A 649 -14.81 2.84 25.92
CA PRO A 649 -14.23 3.72 26.92
C PRO A 649 -13.18 4.63 26.29
N SER A 650 -13.32 5.94 26.53
CA SER A 650 -12.26 6.91 26.31
C SER A 650 -11.09 6.60 27.25
N GLY A 651 -9.97 6.13 26.71
CA GLY A 651 -8.73 6.00 27.47
C GLY A 651 -7.85 4.84 27.04
N SER A 652 -6.97 5.07 26.07
CA SER A 652 -5.66 4.40 25.97
C SER A 652 -4.86 5.04 24.83
N GLN A 653 -4.27 6.20 25.14
CA GLN A 653 -3.05 6.59 24.47
C GLN A 653 -1.98 5.57 24.88
N VAL A 654 -1.60 4.68 23.96
CA VAL A 654 -0.30 4.03 24.06
C VAL A 654 0.72 5.02 23.50
N ILE A 655 1.31 5.79 24.41
CA ILE A 655 2.54 6.52 24.17
C ILE A 655 3.62 5.45 24.00
N ALA A 656 4.09 5.26 22.78
CA ALA A 656 5.33 4.52 22.53
C ALA A 656 6.51 5.43 22.90
N GLU A 657 6.88 5.45 24.18
CA GLU A 657 8.23 5.84 24.59
C GLU A 657 9.19 4.73 24.16
N SER A 658 9.72 4.86 22.94
CA SER A 658 10.95 4.19 22.52
C SER A 658 12.04 5.25 22.44
N ALA A 659 12.69 5.52 23.58
CA ALA A 659 13.90 6.30 23.63
C ALA A 659 15.09 5.44 23.14
N ILE A 660 15.39 5.49 21.84
CA ILE A 660 16.77 5.35 21.34
C ILE A 660 16.94 6.38 20.22
N ALA A 661 17.66 7.46 20.54
CA ALA A 661 17.95 8.55 19.64
C ALA A 661 19.00 8.14 18.59
N THR A 662 18.63 8.17 17.32
CA THR A 662 19.58 8.27 16.19
C THR A 662 19.49 9.67 15.61
N GLN A 663 20.29 10.58 16.16
CA GLN A 663 20.48 11.90 15.57
C GLN A 663 21.38 11.79 14.33
N GLY A 664 20.77 11.66 13.15
CA GLY A 664 21.45 11.86 11.87
C GLY A 664 21.76 13.34 11.65
N THR A 665 23.03 13.71 11.74
CA THR A 665 23.53 15.05 11.41
C THR A 665 23.43 15.29 9.90
N ARG A 666 22.46 16.11 9.48
CA ARG A 666 22.42 16.67 8.11
C ARG A 666 23.55 17.68 7.95
N ALA A 667 24.47 17.42 7.02
CA ALA A 667 25.48 18.38 6.59
C ALA A 667 24.81 19.57 5.87
N ALA A 668 24.81 20.75 6.51
CA ALA A 668 24.30 21.99 5.95
C ALA A 668 25.30 22.61 4.96
N LYS A 669 24.92 22.74 3.70
CA LYS A 669 25.61 23.61 2.73
C LYS A 669 25.41 25.08 3.12
N ARG A 670 26.49 25.76 3.52
CA ARG A 670 26.51 27.22 3.77
C ARG A 670 26.41 27.99 2.44
N LYS A 671 25.41 28.87 2.32
CA LYS A 671 25.50 30.11 1.54
C LYS A 671 24.98 31.25 2.42
N ALA A 672 25.85 32.23 2.66
CA ALA A 672 25.56 33.42 3.45
C ALA A 672 24.68 34.42 2.67
N LYS A 673 23.71 35.03 3.35
CA LYS A 673 23.23 36.41 3.13
C LYS A 673 22.35 36.88 4.32
N SER A 674 22.44 38.17 4.59
CA SER A 674 22.15 38.95 5.80
C SER A 674 20.68 39.03 6.27
N PRO A 675 20.40 39.53 7.50
CA PRO A 675 19.07 39.45 8.13
C PRO A 675 18.16 40.65 7.84
N SER A 676 16.85 40.39 7.70
CA SER A 676 15.77 41.39 7.75
C SER A 676 14.50 40.77 8.35
N PRO A 677 13.58 41.56 8.93
CA PRO A 677 12.94 41.26 10.23
C PRO A 677 11.74 40.30 10.18
N GLN A 678 11.49 39.74 11.37
CA GLN A 678 10.53 38.70 11.70
C GLN A 678 9.11 38.95 11.16
N ARG A 679 8.61 38.01 10.36
CA ARG A 679 7.19 37.81 10.08
C ARG A 679 6.76 36.54 10.84
N SER A 680 5.84 36.70 11.79
CA SER A 680 5.33 35.61 12.62
C SER A 680 4.77 34.47 11.75
N LYS A 681 5.46 33.33 11.76
CA LYS A 681 4.94 32.08 11.19
C LYS A 681 3.88 31.55 12.13
N LYS A 682 2.61 31.61 11.72
CA LYS A 682 1.56 30.73 12.26
C LYS A 682 2.04 29.28 12.14
N SER A 683 2.06 28.58 13.26
CA SER A 683 2.32 27.14 13.31
C SER A 683 1.30 26.42 12.43
N LYS A 684 1.78 25.64 11.47
CA LYS A 684 1.00 24.53 10.92
C LYS A 684 1.07 23.43 11.96
N THR A 685 0.04 23.33 12.79
CA THR A 685 -0.29 22.09 13.46
C THR A 685 -0.78 21.13 12.39
N ASP A 686 0.07 20.19 11.98
CA ASP A 686 -0.38 18.97 11.30
C ASP A 686 -1.24 18.19 12.31
N SER A 687 -2.55 18.43 12.26
CA SER A 687 -3.53 17.63 12.99
C SER A 687 -3.63 16.27 12.30
N ASN A 688 -2.82 15.33 12.78
CA ASN A 688 -2.80 13.93 12.38
C ASN A 688 -3.96 13.16 13.04
N THR A 689 -5.17 13.67 12.86
CA THR A 689 -6.43 13.01 13.24
C THR A 689 -7.01 12.30 12.01
N PRO A 690 -7.47 11.05 12.13
CA PRO A 690 -8.21 10.38 11.06
C PRO A 690 -9.40 11.25 10.64
N LYS A 691 -9.51 11.55 9.35
CA LYS A 691 -10.59 12.38 8.80
C LYS A 691 -11.84 11.51 8.60
N GLU A 692 -12.97 11.93 9.17
CA GLU A 692 -14.26 11.23 9.12
C GLU A 692 -14.97 11.28 7.74
N ASP A 693 -15.96 10.40 7.60
CA ASP A 693 -16.47 9.67 6.42
C ASP A 693 -17.35 10.40 5.39
N GLY A 694 -17.42 9.86 4.16
CA GLY A 694 -18.34 10.30 3.11
C GLY A 694 -19.53 9.37 2.84
N TRP A 695 -20.63 9.57 3.56
CA TRP A 695 -21.81 8.69 3.56
C TRP A 695 -22.66 8.72 2.27
N ILE A 696 -22.50 9.74 1.42
CA ILE A 696 -23.35 9.96 0.24
C ILE A 696 -23.31 8.86 -0.80
N TRP A 697 -22.24 8.05 -0.86
CA TRP A 697 -22.05 7.03 -1.89
C TRP A 697 -22.87 5.75 -1.64
N LEU A 698 -23.50 5.63 -0.47
CA LEU A 698 -24.37 4.50 -0.09
C LEU A 698 -25.86 4.80 -0.30
N PHE A 699 -26.20 6.00 -0.78
CA PHE A 699 -27.58 6.49 -0.81
C PHE A 699 -28.33 6.09 -2.09
N GLY A 700 -29.43 5.34 -1.92
CA GLY A 700 -30.64 5.39 -2.75
C GLY A 700 -30.53 4.91 -4.20
N LEU A 701 -30.60 3.59 -4.38
CA LEU A 701 -31.06 2.90 -5.58
C LEU A 701 -32.55 3.19 -5.83
N THR A 702 -32.87 4.13 -6.72
CA THR A 702 -34.10 4.05 -7.52
C THR A 702 -33.79 4.49 -8.95
N PRO A 703 -34.15 3.70 -9.98
CA PRO A 703 -34.11 4.16 -11.35
C PRO A 703 -35.23 5.18 -11.53
N THR A 704 -34.93 6.46 -11.37
CA THR A 704 -35.77 7.51 -11.94
C THR A 704 -35.48 7.54 -13.44
N ASN A 705 -36.38 6.94 -14.20
CA ASN A 705 -36.49 7.17 -15.63
C ASN A 705 -36.65 8.67 -15.86
N ASP A 706 -35.56 9.39 -16.10
CA ASP A 706 -35.52 10.48 -17.07
C ASP A 706 -34.09 10.98 -17.33
N VAL A 707 -33.53 10.43 -18.42
CA VAL A 707 -32.71 11.12 -19.43
C VAL A 707 -31.50 11.94 -18.96
N SER A 708 -30.36 11.27 -18.75
CA SER A 708 -29.05 11.79 -19.16
C SER A 708 -28.55 10.96 -20.36
N SER A 709 -27.70 11.53 -21.24
CA SER A 709 -27.28 10.88 -22.48
C SER A 709 -26.76 9.46 -22.22
N GLU A 710 -27.24 8.46 -22.98
CA GLU A 710 -26.88 7.04 -22.88
C GLU A 710 -25.36 6.80 -22.71
N ASP A 711 -24.54 7.67 -23.30
CA ASP A 711 -23.07 7.66 -23.21
C ASP A 711 -22.51 8.00 -21.82
N LEU A 712 -23.13 8.93 -21.08
CA LEU A 712 -22.69 9.30 -19.72
C LEU A 712 -23.02 8.18 -18.72
N GLN A 713 -24.20 7.58 -18.86
CA GLN A 713 -24.62 6.46 -18.02
C GLN A 713 -23.73 5.23 -18.24
N LYS A 714 -23.46 4.87 -19.51
CA LYS A 714 -22.51 3.79 -19.86
C LYS A 714 -21.12 4.03 -19.30
N TRP A 715 -20.64 5.27 -19.34
CA TRP A 715 -19.33 5.63 -18.78
C TRP A 715 -19.29 5.54 -17.25
N MET A 716 -20.35 5.99 -16.55
CA MET A 716 -20.47 5.87 -15.09
C MET A 716 -20.56 4.41 -14.64
N ASP A 717 -21.31 3.57 -15.38
CA ASP A 717 -21.44 2.15 -15.10
C ASP A 717 -20.10 1.39 -15.29
N GLU A 718 -19.30 1.79 -16.29
CA GLU A 718 -17.95 1.25 -16.47
C GLU A 718 -17.02 1.62 -15.31
N GLU A 719 -17.11 2.85 -14.81
CA GLU A 719 -16.30 3.33 -13.68
C GLU A 719 -16.60 2.54 -12.40
N ASP A 720 -17.88 2.35 -12.10
CA ASP A 720 -18.36 1.63 -10.93
C ASP A 720 -18.00 0.13 -11.01
N ARG A 721 -18.08 -0.47 -12.20
CA ARG A 721 -17.60 -1.84 -12.46
C ARG A 721 -16.11 -1.98 -12.18
N VAL A 722 -15.26 -1.10 -12.73
CA VAL A 722 -13.80 -1.17 -12.54
C VAL A 722 -13.44 -1.03 -11.06
N GLN A 723 -14.16 -0.18 -10.34
CA GLN A 723 -13.96 0.00 -8.90
C GLN A 723 -14.30 -1.27 -8.11
N TRP A 724 -15.43 -1.93 -8.43
CA TRP A 724 -15.81 -3.20 -7.82
C TRP A 724 -14.72 -4.27 -7.98
N PHE A 725 -14.18 -4.43 -9.19
CA PHE A 725 -13.08 -5.37 -9.44
C PHE A 725 -11.79 -5.01 -8.69
N ARG A 726 -11.46 -3.73 -8.57
CA ARG A 726 -10.28 -3.32 -7.78
C ARG A 726 -10.44 -3.61 -6.29
N ALA A 727 -11.63 -3.36 -5.74
CA ALA A 727 -11.93 -3.70 -4.36
C ALA A 727 -11.87 -5.22 -4.11
N GLU A 728 -12.37 -6.03 -5.05
CA GLU A 728 -12.26 -7.49 -5.01
C GLU A 728 -10.78 -7.91 -4.93
N ALA A 729 -9.95 -7.40 -5.85
CA ALA A 729 -8.53 -7.71 -5.89
C ALA A 729 -7.76 -7.25 -4.63
N GLU A 730 -8.08 -6.08 -4.08
CA GLU A 730 -7.48 -5.59 -2.84
C GLU A 730 -7.86 -6.46 -1.64
N MET A 731 -9.14 -6.83 -1.52
CA MET A 731 -9.63 -7.69 -0.46
C MET A 731 -8.98 -9.08 -0.52
N LEU A 732 -8.96 -9.70 -1.71
CA LEU A 732 -8.30 -10.99 -1.92
C LEU A 732 -6.81 -10.94 -1.59
N ARG A 733 -6.11 -9.89 -2.02
CA ARG A 733 -4.68 -9.71 -1.74
C ARG A 733 -4.40 -9.59 -0.25
N TRP A 734 -5.18 -8.81 0.49
CA TRP A 734 -4.98 -8.67 1.94
C TRP A 734 -5.38 -9.92 2.71
N ARG A 735 -6.35 -10.70 2.20
CA ARG A 735 -6.66 -12.03 2.73
C ARG A 735 -5.46 -12.97 2.58
N GLU A 736 -4.91 -13.07 1.37
CA GLU A 736 -3.72 -13.89 1.10
C GLU A 736 -2.53 -13.44 1.94
N GLU A 737 -2.30 -12.14 2.07
CA GLU A 737 -1.21 -11.60 2.88
C GLU A 737 -1.36 -11.99 4.37
N LEU A 738 -2.57 -11.87 4.93
CA LEU A 738 -2.84 -12.30 6.31
C LEU A 738 -2.52 -13.78 6.51
N GLU A 739 -2.97 -14.64 5.59
CA GLU A 739 -2.76 -16.09 5.64
C GLU A 739 -1.27 -16.45 5.48
N ILE A 740 -0.53 -15.76 4.59
CA ILE A 740 0.92 -15.91 4.44
C ILE A 740 1.63 -15.54 5.74
N ARG A 741 1.28 -14.41 6.37
CA ARG A 741 1.92 -13.98 7.62
C ARG A 741 1.66 -14.95 8.76
N GLN A 742 0.45 -15.53 8.84
CA GLN A 742 0.13 -16.59 9.80
C GLN A 742 0.97 -17.85 9.54
N ALA A 743 1.10 -18.26 8.28
CA ALA A 743 1.95 -19.39 7.89
C ALA A 743 3.43 -19.17 8.24
N ASP A 744 3.96 -17.99 7.92
CA ASP A 744 5.31 -17.57 8.25
C ASP A 744 5.58 -17.61 9.77
N TYR A 745 4.60 -17.19 10.57
CA TYR A 745 4.71 -17.18 12.02
C TYR A 745 4.79 -18.59 12.60
N LEU A 746 3.93 -19.51 12.14
CA LEU A 746 3.98 -20.90 12.59
C LEU A 746 5.26 -21.61 12.14
N ARG A 747 5.73 -21.32 10.91
CA ARG A 747 7.05 -21.77 10.45
C ARG A 747 8.17 -21.25 11.35
N CYS A 748 8.09 -19.99 11.77
CA CYS A 748 9.08 -19.41 12.66
C CYS A 748 9.17 -20.18 14.00
N ILE A 749 8.03 -20.52 14.61
CA ILE A 749 7.99 -21.34 15.84
C ILE A 749 8.63 -22.71 15.58
N ARG A 750 8.17 -23.43 14.55
CA ARG A 750 8.68 -24.77 14.21
C ARG A 750 10.18 -24.76 13.92
N TYR A 751 10.68 -23.74 13.23
CA TYR A 751 12.12 -23.58 12.99
C TYR A 751 12.89 -23.47 14.30
N PHE A 752 12.41 -22.66 15.26
CA PHE A 752 13.07 -22.53 16.56
C PHE A 752 13.03 -23.83 17.36
N ASP A 753 11.92 -24.57 17.35
CA ASP A 753 11.84 -25.89 17.98
C ASP A 753 12.84 -26.87 17.34
N THR A 754 12.85 -26.97 16.01
CA THR A 754 13.75 -27.84 15.26
C THR A 754 15.21 -27.50 15.55
N MET A 755 15.58 -26.21 15.52
CA MET A 755 16.94 -25.79 15.84
C MET A 755 17.30 -26.04 17.30
N SER A 756 16.36 -25.89 18.24
CA SER A 756 16.55 -26.24 19.65
C SER A 756 16.91 -27.71 19.81
N HIS A 757 16.19 -28.61 19.13
CA HIS A 757 16.46 -30.06 19.13
C HIS A 757 17.80 -30.40 18.47
N ILE A 758 18.10 -29.84 17.29
CA ILE A 758 19.37 -30.09 16.58
C ILE A 758 20.58 -29.71 17.46
N TRP A 759 20.52 -28.57 18.15
CA TRP A 759 21.59 -28.18 19.08
C TRP A 759 21.66 -29.08 20.32
N MET A 760 20.55 -29.66 20.76
CA MET A 760 20.53 -30.63 21.86
C MET A 760 21.15 -31.97 21.42
N ASP A 761 20.83 -32.46 20.23
CA ASP A 761 21.38 -33.70 19.67
C ASP A 761 22.88 -33.58 19.41
N ALA A 762 23.33 -32.42 18.94
CA ALA A 762 24.75 -32.10 18.82
C ALA A 762 25.50 -32.23 20.16
N GLN A 763 24.85 -31.91 21.29
CA GLN A 763 25.41 -32.14 22.62
C GLN A 763 25.48 -33.63 22.98
N ALA A 764 24.50 -34.43 22.58
CA ALA A 764 24.46 -35.87 22.87
C ALA A 764 25.60 -36.62 22.16
N ASN A 765 25.96 -36.19 20.95
CA ASN A 765 27.03 -36.77 20.15
C ASN A 765 28.46 -36.42 20.63
N CYS A 766 28.59 -35.58 21.67
CA CYS A 766 29.88 -35.16 22.23
C CYS A 766 30.17 -35.89 23.55
N THR A 767 31.02 -36.93 23.52
CA THR A 767 31.53 -37.58 24.75
C THR A 767 32.46 -36.63 25.51
N PRO A 768 32.23 -36.37 26.81
CA PRO A 768 33.01 -35.41 27.60
C PRO A 768 34.36 -36.03 28.02
N SER A 769 35.32 -36.02 27.11
CA SER A 769 36.66 -36.58 27.35
C SER A 769 37.71 -35.50 27.69
N SER A 770 37.45 -34.25 27.30
CA SER A 770 38.37 -33.12 27.47
C SER A 770 37.66 -31.86 27.95
N SER A 771 38.42 -30.87 28.43
CA SER A 771 37.89 -29.53 28.76
C SER A 771 37.27 -28.83 27.54
N ILE A 772 37.78 -29.12 26.34
CA ILE A 772 37.24 -28.63 25.07
C ILE A 772 35.84 -29.20 24.83
N ASP A 773 35.65 -30.50 25.08
CA ASP A 773 34.34 -31.15 24.92
C ASP A 773 33.31 -30.59 25.91
N LEU A 774 33.72 -30.30 27.15
CA LEU A 774 32.87 -29.61 28.12
C LEU A 774 32.42 -28.23 27.61
N GLY A 775 33.34 -27.46 27.01
CA GLY A 775 33.04 -26.17 26.40
C GLY A 775 32.07 -26.27 25.22
N LYS A 776 32.26 -27.26 24.34
CA LYS A 776 31.35 -27.54 23.21
C LYS A 776 29.94 -27.86 23.70
N ARG A 777 29.82 -28.75 24.69
CA ARG A 777 28.52 -29.12 25.28
C ARG A 777 27.84 -27.93 25.95
N ALA A 778 28.59 -27.10 26.68
CA ALA A 778 28.05 -25.90 27.30
C ALA A 778 27.51 -24.91 26.26
N TYR A 779 28.24 -24.70 25.16
CA TYR A 779 27.79 -23.82 24.07
C TYR A 779 26.55 -24.38 23.34
N ALA A 780 26.54 -25.67 23.04
CA ALA A 780 25.41 -26.34 22.41
C ALA A 780 24.13 -26.22 23.27
N ARG A 781 24.23 -26.46 24.58
CA ARG A 781 23.12 -26.24 25.53
C ARG A 781 22.65 -24.79 25.57
N LYS A 782 23.58 -23.83 25.57
CA LYS A 782 23.25 -22.40 25.50
C LYS A 782 22.46 -22.08 24.23
N LYS A 783 22.86 -22.64 23.08
CA LYS A 783 22.17 -22.44 21.80
C LYS A 783 20.80 -23.12 21.75
N SER A 784 20.70 -24.34 22.25
CA SER A 784 19.43 -25.05 22.37
C SER A 784 18.44 -24.26 23.24
N GLN A 785 18.87 -23.85 24.44
CA GLN A 785 18.04 -23.05 25.34
C GLN A 785 17.61 -21.71 24.72
N MET A 786 18.53 -21.01 24.05
CA MET A 786 18.21 -19.75 23.35
C MET A 786 17.10 -19.95 22.30
N TYR A 787 17.17 -20.98 21.46
CA TYR A 787 16.10 -21.26 20.48
C TYR A 787 14.80 -21.70 21.15
N LYS A 788 14.88 -22.48 22.24
CA LYS A 788 13.73 -22.85 23.05
C LYS A 788 13.02 -21.63 23.63
N ASP A 789 13.78 -20.67 24.17
CA ASP A 789 13.23 -19.42 24.71
C ASP A 789 12.57 -18.58 23.60
N MET A 790 13.16 -18.53 22.40
CA MET A 790 12.57 -17.86 21.24
C MET A 790 11.26 -18.53 20.79
N ALA A 791 11.19 -19.87 20.79
CA ALA A 791 9.97 -20.60 20.47
C ALA A 791 8.86 -20.35 21.50
N SER A 792 9.18 -20.43 22.80
CA SER A 792 8.23 -20.16 23.88
C SER A 792 7.70 -18.72 23.81
N TYR A 793 8.59 -17.74 23.66
CA TYR A 793 8.22 -16.34 23.49
C TYR A 793 7.28 -16.13 22.29
N ALA A 794 7.60 -16.75 21.14
CA ALA A 794 6.76 -16.64 19.95
C ALA A 794 5.37 -17.25 20.15
N ARG A 795 5.26 -18.40 20.87
CA ARG A 795 3.96 -19.00 21.23
C ARG A 795 3.16 -18.14 22.19
N ASP A 796 3.78 -17.64 23.25
CA ASP A 796 3.13 -16.79 24.25
C ASP A 796 2.58 -15.52 23.59
N LEU A 797 3.38 -14.90 22.69
CA LEU A 797 2.96 -13.75 21.91
C LEU A 797 1.77 -14.08 20.99
N LEU A 798 1.81 -15.20 20.27
CA LEU A 798 0.71 -15.64 19.40
C LEU A 798 -0.59 -15.88 20.17
N ILE A 799 -0.51 -16.51 21.34
CA ILE A 799 -1.65 -16.78 22.23
C ILE A 799 -2.21 -15.46 22.77
N SER A 800 -1.34 -14.57 23.26
CA SER A 800 -1.76 -13.27 23.82
C SER A 800 -2.51 -12.38 22.81
N GLU A 801 -2.22 -12.55 21.51
CA GLU A 801 -2.85 -11.84 20.41
C GLU A 801 -4.12 -12.53 19.87
N GLY A 802 -4.57 -13.62 20.51
CA GLY A 802 -5.81 -14.32 20.17
C GLY A 802 -5.68 -15.31 19.00
N TYR A 803 -4.45 -15.70 18.63
CA TYR A 803 -4.18 -16.67 17.56
C TYR A 803 -3.77 -18.05 18.09
N GLY A 804 -3.99 -18.33 19.38
CA GLY A 804 -3.66 -19.62 20.00
C GLY A 804 -4.32 -20.83 19.35
N TYR A 805 -5.49 -20.64 18.72
CA TYR A 805 -6.18 -21.69 17.95
C TYR A 805 -5.35 -22.23 16.77
N LEU A 806 -4.37 -21.47 16.26
CA LEU A 806 -3.46 -21.92 15.19
C LEU A 806 -2.40 -22.93 15.68
N LEU A 807 -2.34 -23.19 16.99
CA LEU A 807 -1.43 -24.16 17.61
C LEU A 807 -2.14 -25.48 17.97
N GLU A 808 -3.39 -25.67 17.52
CA GLU A 808 -4.14 -26.91 17.77
C GLU A 808 -3.44 -28.12 17.16
N ASP A 809 -3.08 -29.09 18.01
CA ASP A 809 -2.40 -30.30 17.56
C ASP A 809 -3.27 -31.14 16.61
N GLY A 810 -2.67 -31.59 15.51
CA GLY A 810 -3.29 -32.51 14.54
C GLY A 810 -4.12 -31.86 13.43
N LYS A 811 -4.38 -30.55 13.54
CA LYS A 811 -5.10 -29.75 12.54
C LYS A 811 -4.11 -28.98 11.68
N ALA A 812 -4.22 -29.13 10.36
CA ALA A 812 -3.31 -28.50 9.44
C ALA A 812 -3.65 -27.01 9.25
N LEU A 813 -2.64 -26.18 8.96
CA LEU A 813 -2.86 -24.74 8.77
C LEU A 813 -3.94 -24.44 7.72
N HIS A 814 -3.96 -25.17 6.60
CA HIS A 814 -4.94 -24.95 5.54
C HIS A 814 -6.38 -25.18 6.02
N GLU A 815 -6.61 -26.13 6.94
CA GLU A 815 -7.93 -26.38 7.55
C GLU A 815 -8.37 -25.16 8.39
N HIS A 816 -7.47 -24.55 9.15
CA HIS A 816 -7.76 -23.30 9.86
C HIS A 816 -8.07 -22.13 8.92
N MET A 817 -7.39 -22.04 7.77
CA MET A 817 -7.64 -20.98 6.78
C MET A 817 -9.00 -21.19 6.10
N ASP A 818 -9.36 -22.42 5.76
CA ASP A 818 -10.66 -22.75 5.18
C ASP A 818 -11.80 -22.46 6.18
N GLU A 819 -11.65 -22.82 7.45
CA GLU A 819 -12.60 -22.45 8.50
C GLU A 819 -12.70 -20.94 8.70
N PHE A 820 -11.58 -20.21 8.59
CA PHE A 820 -11.59 -18.75 8.64
C PHE A 820 -12.35 -18.16 7.45
N ARG A 821 -12.16 -18.70 6.25
CA ARG A 821 -12.87 -18.27 5.04
C ARG A 821 -14.36 -18.64 5.07
N SER A 822 -14.74 -19.74 5.72
CA SER A 822 -16.13 -20.21 5.82
C SER A 822 -16.96 -19.49 6.89
N ARG A 823 -16.37 -18.57 7.66
CA ARG A 823 -17.15 -17.80 8.64
C ARG A 823 -18.13 -16.86 7.94
N PRO A 824 -19.37 -16.68 8.44
CA PRO A 824 -20.37 -15.83 7.81
C PRO A 824 -19.88 -14.40 7.52
N GLU A 825 -19.01 -13.86 8.39
CA GLU A 825 -18.41 -12.55 8.20
C GLU A 825 -17.37 -12.49 7.07
N ASN A 826 -16.81 -13.62 6.62
CA ASN A 826 -15.78 -13.71 5.58
C ASN A 826 -16.31 -14.27 4.25
N ILE A 827 -17.50 -14.89 4.25
CA ILE A 827 -18.18 -15.31 3.03
C ILE A 827 -18.64 -14.09 2.23
N MET A 828 -18.44 -14.16 0.91
CA MET A 828 -18.95 -13.20 -0.06
C MET A 828 -20.00 -13.88 -0.91
N ALA A 829 -21.26 -13.44 -0.81
CA ALA A 829 -22.40 -14.08 -1.49
C ALA A 829 -22.23 -14.23 -3.02
N TYR A 830 -21.39 -13.40 -3.64
CA TYR A 830 -21.13 -13.42 -5.07
C TYR A 830 -20.08 -14.47 -5.50
N MET A 831 -19.31 -15.04 -4.58
CA MET A 831 -18.24 -16.01 -4.88
C MET A 831 -18.76 -17.43 -5.12
N ASP A 832 -19.94 -17.79 -4.60
CA ASP A 832 -20.54 -19.13 -4.80
C ASP A 832 -20.99 -19.39 -6.26
N VAL A 833 -21.05 -18.34 -7.08
CA VAL A 833 -21.35 -18.47 -8.52
C VAL A 833 -20.10 -18.89 -9.33
N LEU A 834 -18.88 -18.72 -8.78
CA LEU A 834 -17.64 -19.05 -9.50
C LEU A 834 -17.31 -20.55 -9.44
N THR A 835 -17.69 -21.24 -8.36
CA THR A 835 -17.41 -22.68 -8.16
C THR A 835 -18.25 -23.59 -9.06
N THR A 836 -19.32 -23.09 -9.67
CA THR A 836 -20.17 -23.87 -10.58
C THR A 836 -19.77 -23.77 -12.06
N SER A 837 -18.85 -22.87 -12.44
CA SER A 837 -18.43 -22.72 -13.85
C SER A 837 -17.05 -23.27 -14.20
N SER A 838 -16.24 -23.70 -13.22
CA SER A 838 -14.90 -24.26 -13.46
C SER A 838 -14.87 -25.78 -13.69
N ALA A 839 -16.02 -26.46 -13.67
CA ALA A 839 -16.14 -27.85 -14.12
C ALA A 839 -16.31 -27.92 -15.65
N GLY A 840 -15.23 -27.62 -16.38
CA GLY A 840 -15.10 -27.89 -17.83
C GLY A 840 -14.16 -29.08 -18.06
N PRO A 841 -14.41 -29.94 -19.06
CA PRO A 841 -13.95 -31.33 -19.07
C PRO A 841 -12.44 -31.45 -19.35
N SER A 842 -11.82 -32.40 -18.66
CA SER A 842 -10.46 -32.86 -18.90
C SER A 842 -10.24 -33.31 -20.34
N GLN A 843 -9.31 -32.65 -21.03
CA GLN A 843 -8.47 -33.22 -22.09
C GLN A 843 -7.05 -32.66 -22.00
#